data_AF-A0A3L7RXH8-F1
#
_entry.id   AF-A0A3L7RXH8-F1
#
_cell.length_a   1.000
_cell.length_b   1.000
_cell.length_c   1.000
_cell.angle_alpha   90.00
_cell.angle_beta   90.00
_cell.angle_gamma   90.00
#
_symmetry.space_group_name_H-M   'P 1'
#
loop_
_entity.id
_entity.type
_entity.pdbx_description
1 polymer ?
#
loop_
_entity_poly.entity_id
_entity_poly.type
_entity_poly.pdbx_seq_one_letter_code
_entity_poly.pdbx_strand_id
1 'polypeptide(L)'
;MKTVIRSLTATLRSSLHVSGSTRRRRMASAFRSSALIDVLEARLLLAADLGDAPDTSSATGVENYQTLTANNGPRHTIDQTQTTLFLGAGVDGDNGAQQSSGAQADDLFAAGGRDDEDGVLNPLDLQAAAGTNAVVTIQATNTTDRAATLYGWIDLNRNGLFENATERTQVAVPAGTDDQRFTLTFPLATAGSIGKTYARFRISTDVASANSLGLASDGEVEDYRFTINNRVAFPLSTVSTLTLGGEISQPASNWPLTFLGFDVAPIGDLDQNGTQDYVVTDPMDGGVMQQSGPKGAAYVVFQNANGTVLKSVRIASNHNGGPALNSDDVFGASVTSLGDIDGDGITDIAIGAPGDGTGGTERGAVYIVRLKSDGTAKSNTKIANSLNGGPTLQNGDGFGMSIASPGDMDGDGVVDLVVAASDADVGGEDRGVVYTMFLKADGTVRNFAKIENTTAWNSTIEEEENFGSRITSIGDVNGDGVGDLAALSASYVNFDGVVESIPKQIDILLMNADGTMKQFVGIGDGLNGGPNLVDNDAIWDLTSAGDVDADGVEDLALIIGDATGEGSSRLQVIALTPQGRAKSVQQLSMSDSAYLSSLTNLGDTNNDGKTELAWGMPLNGGFNAPRGILEILTLENATIRSARPAVPSFDRTITRTRNPRPQISWSDVATESNYEVWIRNEDTGVVLVSSAIVAVNSYTPTMD
;
A
#
# COMPACT_ATOMS: atom_id res chain seq x y z
N MET A 1 35.56 41.69 -31.34
CA MET A 1 34.99 42.73 -30.44
C MET A 1 35.34 44.18 -30.81
N LYS A 2 36.61 44.63 -30.83
CA LYS A 2 36.97 46.04 -31.20
C LYS A 2 36.47 46.50 -32.59
N THR A 3 36.38 45.59 -33.55
CA THR A 3 35.89 45.87 -34.92
C THR A 3 34.36 46.01 -35.00
N VAL A 4 33.63 45.26 -34.17
CA VAL A 4 32.16 45.30 -34.10
C VAL A 4 31.70 46.59 -33.40
N ILE A 5 32.41 46.99 -32.34
CA ILE A 5 32.17 48.25 -31.62
C ILE A 5 32.42 49.48 -32.52
N ARG A 6 33.47 49.46 -33.36
CA ARG A 6 33.73 50.54 -34.34
C ARG A 6 32.65 50.65 -35.42
N SER A 7 32.08 49.52 -35.85
CA SER A 7 30.99 49.49 -36.83
C SER A 7 29.68 50.07 -36.27
N LEU A 8 29.27 49.67 -35.06
CA LEU A 8 28.07 50.23 -34.42
C LEU A 8 28.19 51.74 -34.12
N THR A 9 29.38 52.20 -33.69
CA THR A 9 29.59 53.62 -33.37
C THR A 9 29.57 54.52 -34.62
N ALA A 10 29.95 53.99 -35.78
CA ALA A 10 29.90 54.71 -37.06
C ALA A 10 28.45 54.85 -37.57
N THR A 11 27.65 53.79 -37.49
CA THR A 11 26.24 53.75 -37.91
C THR A 11 25.34 54.64 -37.03
N LEU A 12 25.65 54.77 -35.74
CA LEU A 12 24.95 55.67 -34.80
C LEU A 12 25.33 57.15 -34.95
N ARG A 13 26.50 57.48 -35.52
CA ARG A 13 26.92 58.87 -35.78
C ARG A 13 26.37 59.43 -37.08
N SER A 14 26.12 58.59 -38.09
CA SER A 14 25.61 59.03 -39.40
C SER A 14 24.10 59.28 -39.43
N SER A 15 23.34 58.80 -38.44
CA SER A 15 21.87 58.87 -38.39
C SER A 15 21.29 60.08 -37.65
N LEU A 16 22.10 60.89 -36.97
CA LEU A 16 21.65 62.14 -36.32
C LEU A 16 22.15 63.38 -37.08
N HIS A 17 21.46 63.73 -38.17
CA HIS A 17 21.53 65.08 -38.74
C HIS A 17 20.32 65.88 -38.25
N VAL A 18 20.49 66.63 -37.14
CA VAL A 18 19.47 67.57 -36.66
C VAL A 18 20.11 68.92 -36.36
N SER A 19 19.67 69.92 -37.11
CA SER A 19 19.98 71.34 -36.99
C SER A 19 19.31 71.96 -35.75
N GLY A 20 20.02 72.81 -35.02
CA GLY A 20 19.46 73.64 -33.93
C GLY A 20 20.22 73.52 -32.60
N SER A 21 20.84 74.63 -32.19
CA SER A 21 21.80 74.72 -31.07
C SER A 21 21.21 74.65 -29.65
N THR A 22 19.89 74.50 -29.49
CA THR A 22 19.24 74.56 -28.17
C THR A 22 18.90 73.19 -27.57
N ARG A 23 19.01 72.08 -28.32
CA ARG A 23 18.79 70.70 -27.81
C ARG A 23 20.06 69.95 -27.38
N ARG A 24 21.26 70.47 -27.66
CA ARG A 24 22.54 69.80 -27.32
C ARG A 24 22.84 69.70 -25.81
N ARG A 25 22.31 70.60 -24.98
CA ARG A 25 22.54 70.55 -23.52
C ARG A 25 21.56 69.66 -22.75
N ARG A 26 20.35 69.43 -23.26
CA ARG A 26 19.36 68.53 -22.61
C ARG A 26 19.53 67.06 -22.98
N MET A 27 20.13 66.73 -24.13
CA MET A 27 20.47 65.34 -24.47
C MET A 27 21.84 64.88 -23.95
N ALA A 28 22.78 65.79 -23.67
CA ALA A 28 24.08 65.43 -23.10
C ALA A 28 24.03 65.10 -21.58
N SER A 29 22.99 65.50 -20.85
CA SER A 29 22.76 65.06 -19.46
C SER A 29 21.88 63.80 -19.36
N ALA A 30 21.21 63.39 -20.43
CA ALA A 30 20.37 62.19 -20.48
C ALA A 30 21.14 60.93 -20.95
N PHE A 31 22.41 61.07 -21.34
CA PHE A 31 23.28 59.95 -21.75
C PHE A 31 24.46 59.74 -20.79
N ARG A 32 24.40 60.32 -19.58
CA ARG A 32 25.26 59.98 -18.44
C ARG A 32 24.50 59.32 -17.29
N SER A 33 23.30 58.80 -17.55
CA SER A 33 22.63 57.89 -16.62
C SER A 33 23.14 56.48 -16.86
N SER A 34 23.81 55.94 -15.85
CA SER A 34 24.37 54.59 -15.72
C SER A 34 23.39 53.44 -16.00
N ALA A 35 22.09 53.71 -16.16
CA ALA A 35 21.06 52.70 -16.29
C ALA A 35 21.13 51.79 -17.54
N LEU A 36 21.81 52.18 -18.64
CA LEU A 36 21.91 51.29 -19.83
C LEU A 36 23.16 50.41 -19.85
N ILE A 37 24.17 50.74 -19.03
CA ILE A 37 25.33 49.86 -18.80
C ILE A 37 25.00 48.92 -17.62
N ASP A 38 24.30 49.40 -16.59
CA ASP A 38 23.81 48.55 -15.50
C ASP A 38 22.79 47.50 -15.99
N VAL A 39 21.97 47.79 -17.00
CA VAL A 39 21.01 46.82 -17.58
C VAL A 39 21.64 45.86 -18.60
N LEU A 40 22.82 46.20 -19.16
CA LEU A 40 23.56 45.26 -20.01
C LEU A 40 24.52 44.38 -19.18
N GLU A 41 24.96 44.84 -18.01
CA GLU A 41 25.68 44.02 -17.02
C GLU A 41 24.73 43.15 -16.18
N ALA A 42 23.48 43.57 -15.96
CA ALA A 42 22.45 42.76 -15.28
C ALA A 42 21.79 41.66 -16.14
N ARG A 43 22.30 41.39 -17.35
CA ARG A 43 21.91 40.22 -18.17
C ARG A 43 23.04 39.21 -18.35
N LEU A 44 24.03 39.27 -17.48
CA LEU A 44 24.90 38.14 -17.15
C LEU A 44 24.49 37.65 -15.73
N LEU A 45 23.22 37.26 -15.56
CA LEU A 45 22.76 36.66 -14.31
C LEU A 45 23.38 35.26 -14.23
N LEU A 46 24.39 35.09 -13.36
CA LEU A 46 24.61 33.80 -12.72
C LEU A 46 23.27 33.46 -12.04
N ALA A 47 22.54 32.49 -12.58
CA ALA A 47 21.50 31.82 -11.81
C ALA A 47 22.20 30.97 -10.75
N ALA A 48 21.55 30.80 -9.60
CA ALA A 48 21.99 29.84 -8.61
C ALA A 48 20.93 28.76 -8.53
N ASP A 49 21.36 27.52 -8.36
CA ASP A 49 20.49 26.44 -7.89
C ASP A 49 20.65 26.40 -6.36
N LEU A 50 19.55 26.22 -5.65
CA LEU A 50 19.48 26.16 -4.20
C LEU A 50 18.71 24.90 -3.77
N GLY A 51 19.09 24.32 -2.64
CA GLY A 51 18.30 23.25 -2.03
C GLY A 51 17.09 23.80 -1.27
N ASP A 52 16.05 22.98 -1.13
CA ASP A 52 14.71 23.40 -0.72
C ASP A 52 14.12 22.63 0.49
N ALA A 53 14.92 21.78 1.14
CA ALA A 53 14.56 21.15 2.40
C ALA A 53 13.99 22.17 3.41
N PRO A 54 13.08 21.77 4.32
CA PRO A 54 12.38 22.72 5.19
C PRO A 54 13.31 23.70 5.93
N ASP A 55 12.97 24.99 5.89
CA ASP A 55 13.60 26.04 6.70
C ASP A 55 12.50 26.93 7.29
N THR A 56 12.16 26.65 8.54
CA THR A 56 11.05 27.30 9.26
C THR A 56 11.52 28.42 10.19
N SER A 57 12.82 28.49 10.48
CA SER A 57 13.44 29.53 11.30
C SER A 57 14.95 29.57 11.08
N SER A 58 15.61 30.68 11.46
CA SER A 58 17.07 30.80 11.34
C SER A 58 17.91 29.89 12.25
N ALA A 59 17.26 29.16 13.18
CA ALA A 59 17.91 28.12 13.99
C ALA A 59 17.88 26.76 13.28
N THR A 60 18.53 25.74 13.82
CA THR A 60 18.36 24.35 13.38
C THR A 60 17.48 23.60 14.37
N GLY A 61 16.79 22.57 13.89
CA GLY A 61 15.92 21.73 14.70
C GLY A 61 15.29 20.64 13.84
N VAL A 62 14.52 19.75 14.47
CA VAL A 62 13.75 18.72 13.76
C VAL A 62 13.00 19.37 12.59
N GLU A 63 13.26 18.90 11.37
CA GLU A 63 12.64 19.42 10.14
C GLU A 63 12.95 20.91 9.86
N ASN A 64 14.19 21.35 10.12
CA ASN A 64 14.65 22.71 9.82
C ASN A 64 16.17 22.74 9.47
N TYR A 65 16.49 22.87 8.17
CA TYR A 65 17.82 22.58 7.55
C TYR A 65 18.55 23.79 6.95
N GLN A 66 18.16 25.01 7.32
CA GLN A 66 18.85 26.26 6.94
C GLN A 66 19.05 26.43 5.42
N THR A 67 18.04 26.13 4.61
CA THR A 67 18.09 26.19 3.14
C THR A 67 17.99 27.59 2.56
N LEU A 68 17.41 28.54 3.30
CA LEU A 68 17.26 29.90 2.78
C LEU A 68 18.61 30.60 2.61
N THR A 69 18.73 31.42 1.56
CA THR A 69 19.94 32.24 1.32
C THR A 69 20.28 33.12 2.53
N ALA A 70 19.28 33.61 3.25
CA ALA A 70 19.46 34.41 4.46
C ALA A 70 20.18 33.66 5.60
N ASN A 71 20.09 32.32 5.60
CA ASN A 71 20.72 31.42 6.55
C ASN A 71 22.00 30.79 5.99
N ASN A 72 22.52 31.31 4.87
CA ASN A 72 23.66 30.78 4.12
C ASN A 72 23.42 29.34 3.62
N GLY A 73 22.21 29.06 3.14
CA GLY A 73 21.83 27.79 2.55
C GLY A 73 22.72 27.30 1.40
N PRO A 74 22.61 26.00 1.07
CA PRO A 74 23.36 25.40 -0.03
C PRO A 74 22.97 26.10 -1.33
N ARG A 75 23.97 26.39 -2.16
CA ARG A 75 23.71 26.97 -3.48
C ARG A 75 24.87 26.76 -4.42
N HIS A 76 24.58 26.51 -5.69
CA HIS A 76 25.58 26.33 -6.73
C HIS A 76 25.38 27.37 -7.82
N THR A 77 26.48 27.89 -8.36
CA THR A 77 26.40 28.81 -9.48
C THR A 77 26.13 28.03 -10.76
N ILE A 78 25.11 28.42 -11.51
CA ILE A 78 24.77 27.80 -12.80
C ILE A 78 25.24 28.73 -13.92
N ASP A 79 25.99 28.17 -14.86
CA ASP A 79 26.15 28.76 -16.18
C ASP A 79 25.04 28.23 -17.10
N GLN A 80 23.97 29.01 -17.30
CA GLN A 80 22.85 28.65 -18.17
C GLN A 80 23.24 28.42 -19.64
N THR A 81 24.50 28.66 -20.01
CA THR A 81 25.06 28.35 -21.33
C THR A 81 25.85 27.04 -21.39
N GLN A 82 26.11 26.40 -20.23
CA GLN A 82 26.87 25.16 -20.09
C GLN A 82 26.28 24.23 -19.00
N THR A 83 25.30 23.41 -19.36
CA THR A 83 24.79 22.28 -18.57
C THR A 83 25.81 21.13 -18.55
N THR A 84 26.95 21.37 -17.90
CA THR A 84 28.12 20.47 -17.99
C THR A 84 28.36 19.65 -16.72
N LEU A 85 27.70 20.01 -15.61
CA LEU A 85 27.82 19.31 -14.34
C LEU A 85 26.48 19.39 -13.61
N PHE A 86 25.79 18.25 -13.50
CA PHE A 86 24.43 18.17 -12.95
C PHE A 86 24.09 16.72 -12.53
N LEU A 87 23.03 16.57 -11.77
CA LEU A 87 22.34 15.36 -11.34
C LEU A 87 21.10 15.16 -12.24
N GLY A 88 20.73 13.89 -12.48
CA GLY A 88 19.57 13.52 -13.28
C GLY A 88 19.53 14.13 -14.70
N ALA A 89 18.43 14.77 -15.11
CA ALA A 89 18.20 15.21 -16.50
C ALA A 89 18.63 16.65 -16.82
N GLY A 90 18.96 17.46 -15.81
CA GLY A 90 19.59 18.76 -16.01
C GLY A 90 19.33 19.77 -14.90
N VAL A 91 20.29 20.68 -14.72
CA VAL A 91 20.21 21.76 -13.74
C VAL A 91 19.31 22.93 -14.20
N ASP A 92 18.46 23.38 -13.31
CA ASP A 92 17.73 24.64 -13.42
C ASP A 92 18.01 25.53 -12.19
N GLY A 93 17.49 26.76 -12.11
CA GLY A 93 17.89 27.67 -11.04
C GLY A 93 16.80 28.61 -10.56
N ASP A 94 16.79 28.87 -9.26
CA ASP A 94 15.70 29.52 -8.54
C ASP A 94 16.17 30.79 -7.77
N ASN A 95 15.32 31.31 -6.87
CA ASN A 95 15.53 32.57 -6.14
C ASN A 95 15.79 32.41 -4.62
N GLY A 96 15.82 31.18 -4.11
CA GLY A 96 16.18 30.81 -2.75
C GLY A 96 15.14 31.16 -1.69
N ALA A 97 13.86 31.29 -2.08
CA ALA A 97 12.73 31.54 -1.19
C ALA A 97 11.71 30.39 -1.13
N GLN A 98 11.94 29.32 -1.89
CA GLN A 98 11.07 28.15 -1.97
C GLN A 98 11.64 27.07 -1.05
N GLN A 99 10.74 26.48 -0.26
CA GLN A 99 10.98 25.30 0.57
C GLN A 99 9.65 24.59 0.71
N SER A 100 9.68 23.29 0.98
CA SER A 100 8.46 22.54 1.26
C SER A 100 8.74 21.40 2.24
N SER A 101 7.68 20.87 2.84
CA SER A 101 7.76 19.62 3.60
C SER A 101 8.14 18.41 2.71
N GLY A 102 7.98 18.53 1.39
CA GLY A 102 8.35 17.50 0.43
C GLY A 102 9.83 17.53 0.03
N ALA A 103 10.50 18.69 0.15
CA ALA A 103 11.68 19.03 -0.65
C ALA A 103 11.36 18.87 -2.16
N GLN A 104 10.49 19.76 -2.64
CA GLN A 104 9.76 19.76 -3.94
C GLN A 104 9.27 21.19 -4.31
N ALA A 105 9.86 22.24 -3.74
CA ALA A 105 9.24 23.58 -3.74
C ALA A 105 9.62 24.41 -4.98
N ASP A 106 10.78 24.13 -5.55
CA ASP A 106 11.37 24.68 -6.77
C ASP A 106 10.69 24.12 -8.02
N ASP A 107 10.23 22.86 -7.96
CA ASP A 107 9.41 22.14 -8.95
C ASP A 107 8.31 23.00 -9.61
N LEU A 108 7.73 23.92 -8.82
CA LEU A 108 6.48 24.62 -9.14
C LEU A 108 6.66 25.99 -9.83
N PHE A 109 7.88 26.42 -10.19
CA PHE A 109 8.07 27.75 -10.78
C PHE A 109 8.85 27.85 -12.09
N ALA A 110 8.37 27.15 -13.12
CA ALA A 110 8.11 27.78 -14.41
C ALA A 110 7.16 26.91 -15.23
N ALA A 111 6.27 27.52 -16.01
CA ALA A 111 5.58 26.79 -17.08
C ALA A 111 6.64 26.26 -18.08
N GLY A 112 7.09 25.02 -17.87
CA GLY A 112 8.18 24.37 -18.59
C GLY A 112 9.52 24.21 -17.85
N GLY A 113 9.59 24.37 -16.52
CA GLY A 113 10.73 23.95 -15.69
C GLY A 113 10.94 22.43 -15.78
N ARG A 114 12.18 21.96 -15.64
CA ARG A 114 12.50 20.53 -15.60
C ARG A 114 12.58 20.15 -14.12
N ASP A 115 11.95 19.03 -13.77
CA ASP A 115 12.12 18.34 -12.49
C ASP A 115 13.63 18.19 -12.22
N ASP A 116 14.15 18.87 -11.20
CA ASP A 116 15.54 18.86 -10.79
C ASP A 116 15.78 18.02 -9.53
N GLU A 117 14.74 17.44 -8.93
CA GLU A 117 14.84 16.33 -7.97
C GLU A 117 14.86 14.95 -8.66
N ASP A 118 15.41 14.87 -9.87
CA ASP A 118 15.42 13.65 -10.67
C ASP A 118 16.75 12.86 -10.62
N GLY A 119 17.74 13.33 -9.85
CA GLY A 119 19.01 12.64 -9.61
C GLY A 119 18.87 11.27 -8.94
N VAL A 120 17.89 11.08 -8.04
CA VAL A 120 17.60 9.80 -7.36
C VAL A 120 16.52 9.01 -8.10
N LEU A 121 16.94 8.02 -8.89
CA LEU A 121 16.06 7.28 -9.81
C LEU A 121 15.10 6.29 -9.15
N ASN A 122 15.43 5.81 -7.95
CA ASN A 122 14.65 4.79 -7.27
C ASN A 122 14.11 5.37 -5.96
N PRO A 123 12.80 5.61 -5.82
CA PRO A 123 12.20 6.11 -4.58
C PRO A 123 12.51 5.22 -3.36
N LEU A 124 12.79 3.92 -3.57
CA LEU A 124 13.20 3.02 -2.48
C LEU A 124 14.60 3.31 -1.94
N ASP A 125 15.44 4.04 -2.67
CA ASP A 125 16.75 4.47 -2.20
C ASP A 125 16.62 5.63 -1.19
N LEU A 126 15.48 6.34 -1.16
CA LEU A 126 15.17 7.41 -0.18
C LEU A 126 14.65 6.89 1.17
N GLN A 127 15.02 5.66 1.52
CA GLN A 127 14.71 5.07 2.81
C GLN A 127 15.80 4.10 3.27
N ALA A 128 15.94 3.92 4.59
CA ALA A 128 16.87 2.94 5.17
C ALA A 128 16.31 2.27 6.42
N ALA A 129 16.82 1.09 6.74
CA ALA A 129 16.54 0.42 7.99
C ALA A 129 17.47 0.93 9.10
N ALA A 130 16.93 1.21 10.29
CA ALA A 130 17.75 1.39 11.49
C ALA A 130 18.63 0.15 11.69
N GLY A 131 19.93 0.36 11.91
CA GLY A 131 20.93 -0.71 11.99
C GLY A 131 21.55 -1.11 10.65
N THR A 132 21.24 -0.42 9.55
CA THR A 132 21.90 -0.60 8.25
C THR A 132 22.53 0.69 7.74
N ASN A 133 23.51 0.57 6.84
CA ASN A 133 24.01 1.68 6.04
C ASN A 133 22.98 2.00 4.96
N ALA A 134 22.52 3.25 4.87
CA ALA A 134 21.70 3.67 3.73
C ALA A 134 22.53 3.64 2.44
N VAL A 135 21.90 3.25 1.33
CA VAL A 135 22.54 3.19 0.02
C VAL A 135 21.66 3.94 -0.96
N VAL A 136 22.21 4.98 -1.59
CA VAL A 136 21.50 5.79 -2.58
C VAL A 136 22.23 5.74 -3.90
N THR A 137 21.52 5.42 -4.96
CA THR A 137 22.01 5.44 -6.35
C THR A 137 21.59 6.74 -7.02
N ILE A 138 22.58 7.52 -7.46
CA ILE A 138 22.38 8.85 -8.01
C ILE A 138 22.89 8.88 -9.44
N GLN A 139 22.09 9.43 -10.34
CA GLN A 139 22.46 9.69 -11.72
C GLN A 139 23.16 11.05 -11.82
N ALA A 140 24.33 11.09 -12.45
CA ALA A 140 25.11 12.32 -12.57
C ALA A 140 25.84 12.43 -13.91
N THR A 141 25.96 13.67 -14.38
CA THR A 141 26.69 14.05 -15.58
C THR A 141 27.82 15.01 -15.22
N ASN A 142 29.02 14.76 -15.75
CA ASN A 142 30.18 15.65 -15.65
C ASN A 142 30.92 15.69 -16.99
N THR A 143 30.48 16.57 -17.89
CA THR A 143 31.13 16.81 -19.19
C THR A 143 32.18 17.93 -19.12
N THR A 144 32.55 18.37 -17.92
CA THR A 144 33.69 19.28 -17.72
C THR A 144 35.02 18.60 -18.03
N ASP A 145 36.11 19.38 -18.05
CA ASP A 145 37.48 18.87 -18.23
C ASP A 145 38.13 18.42 -16.91
N ARG A 146 37.39 18.43 -15.80
CA ARG A 146 37.90 18.11 -14.45
C ARG A 146 36.98 17.12 -13.73
N ALA A 147 37.58 16.32 -12.85
CA ALA A 147 36.77 15.46 -11.98
C ALA A 147 36.01 16.34 -10.97
N ALA A 148 34.73 16.04 -10.80
CA ALA A 148 33.87 16.61 -9.78
C ALA A 148 33.77 15.66 -8.58
N THR A 149 33.22 16.15 -7.47
CA THR A 149 32.86 15.32 -6.33
C THR A 149 31.37 15.43 -6.10
N LEU A 150 30.71 14.28 -5.95
CA LEU A 150 29.34 14.17 -5.48
C LEU A 150 29.38 13.87 -3.98
N TYR A 151 28.92 14.84 -3.19
CA TYR A 151 28.72 14.71 -1.75
C TYR A 151 27.25 14.40 -1.47
N GLY A 152 27.01 13.55 -0.49
CA GLY A 152 25.66 13.31 0.02
C GLY A 152 25.64 13.36 1.55
N TRP A 153 24.55 13.87 2.11
CA TRP A 153 24.23 13.83 3.54
C TRP A 153 22.85 13.20 3.76
N ILE A 154 22.67 12.50 4.88
CA ILE A 154 21.37 12.13 5.43
C ILE A 154 21.41 12.56 6.90
N ASP A 155 20.44 13.33 7.38
CA ASP A 155 20.34 13.68 8.80
C ASP A 155 19.89 12.42 9.57
N LEU A 156 20.88 11.67 10.04
CA LEU A 156 20.68 10.38 10.70
C LEU A 156 20.28 10.58 12.15
N ASN A 157 20.49 11.74 12.75
CA ASN A 157 20.17 11.97 14.16
C ASN A 157 18.91 12.85 14.36
N ARG A 158 18.33 13.33 13.27
CA ARG A 158 17.10 14.13 13.17
C ARG A 158 17.19 15.46 13.93
N ASN A 159 18.38 16.05 14.03
CA ASN A 159 18.57 17.32 14.73
C ASN A 159 18.46 18.56 13.82
N GLY A 160 18.26 18.37 12.51
CA GLY A 160 18.19 19.44 11.51
C GLY A 160 19.54 19.94 11.02
N LEU A 161 20.63 19.22 11.31
CA LEU A 161 21.98 19.56 10.86
C LEU A 161 22.53 18.43 10.00
N PHE A 162 23.07 18.77 8.83
CA PHE A 162 23.82 17.84 8.00
C PHE A 162 25.31 17.88 8.35
N GLU A 163 25.78 16.88 9.08
CA GLU A 163 27.09 16.89 9.72
C GLU A 163 28.15 16.15 8.90
N ASN A 164 29.21 16.86 8.53
CA ASN A 164 30.28 16.30 7.70
C ASN A 164 31.00 15.08 8.30
N ALA A 165 31.00 14.94 9.63
CA ALA A 165 31.75 13.90 10.33
C ALA A 165 30.96 12.59 10.51
N THR A 166 29.64 12.68 10.57
CA THR A 166 28.74 11.60 11.04
C THR A 166 27.71 11.18 10.01
N GLU A 167 27.44 12.03 9.01
CA GLU A 167 26.26 11.89 8.14
C GLU A 167 26.58 12.01 6.65
N ARG A 168 27.82 12.39 6.33
CA ARG A 168 28.27 12.62 4.96
C ARG A 168 28.98 11.41 4.36
N THR A 169 28.73 11.17 3.08
CA THR A 169 29.58 10.33 2.23
C THR A 169 29.87 11.05 0.91
N GLN A 170 30.78 10.51 0.10
CA GLN A 170 31.15 11.13 -1.17
C GLN A 170 31.73 10.13 -2.16
N VAL A 171 31.61 10.47 -3.44
CA VAL A 171 32.21 9.73 -4.56
C VAL A 171 32.75 10.69 -5.61
N ALA A 172 33.82 10.30 -6.30
CA ALA A 172 34.37 11.09 -7.40
C ALA A 172 33.55 10.83 -8.67
N VAL A 173 33.20 11.90 -9.38
CA VAL A 173 32.54 11.85 -10.69
C VAL A 173 33.57 12.26 -11.76
N PRO A 174 34.12 11.30 -12.53
CA PRO A 174 35.19 11.58 -13.50
C PRO A 174 34.81 12.63 -14.55
N ALA A 175 35.80 13.35 -15.07
CA ALA A 175 35.61 14.22 -16.24
C ALA A 175 35.16 13.41 -17.47
N GLY A 176 34.24 13.95 -18.26
CA GLY A 176 33.64 13.28 -19.41
C GLY A 176 32.62 12.19 -19.07
N THR A 177 32.10 12.19 -17.84
CA THR A 177 30.97 11.34 -17.46
C THR A 177 29.70 11.88 -18.10
N ASP A 178 28.98 11.02 -18.80
CA ASP A 178 27.70 11.34 -19.43
C ASP A 178 26.66 10.35 -18.88
N ASP A 179 25.71 10.88 -18.10
CA ASP A 179 24.56 10.15 -17.60
C ASP A 179 24.90 8.80 -16.93
N GLN A 180 25.81 8.81 -15.94
CA GLN A 180 26.24 7.60 -15.23
C GLN A 180 25.72 7.54 -13.80
N ARG A 181 25.58 6.31 -13.29
CA ARG A 181 25.11 6.06 -11.93
C ARG A 181 26.27 5.92 -10.95
N PHE A 182 26.13 6.57 -9.80
CA PHE A 182 27.06 6.53 -8.69
C PHE A 182 26.34 6.10 -7.42
N THR A 183 26.94 5.20 -6.66
CA THR A 183 26.37 4.70 -5.42
C THR A 183 27.04 5.37 -4.24
N LEU A 184 26.25 6.04 -3.40
CA LEU A 184 26.65 6.56 -2.11
C LEU A 184 26.21 5.58 -1.01
N THR A 185 27.17 5.17 -0.16
CA THR A 185 26.89 4.41 1.05
C THR A 185 27.11 5.30 2.25
N PHE A 186 26.05 5.50 3.03
CA PHE A 186 26.01 6.41 4.16
C PHE A 186 26.44 5.72 5.45
N PRO A 187 26.82 6.49 6.48
CA PRO A 187 27.01 5.97 7.83
C PRO A 187 25.78 5.22 8.36
N LEU A 188 25.99 4.39 9.39
CA LEU A 188 24.98 3.51 9.96
C LEU A 188 23.83 4.32 10.58
N ALA A 189 22.60 4.12 10.10
CA ALA A 189 21.42 4.63 10.78
C ALA A 189 21.25 3.91 12.13
N THR A 190 20.99 4.62 13.22
CA THR A 190 20.86 4.00 14.55
C THR A 190 19.39 3.89 14.97
N ALA A 191 19.08 3.14 16.03
CA ALA A 191 17.69 3.02 16.51
C ALA A 191 17.08 4.36 16.96
N GLY A 192 17.90 5.32 17.40
CA GLY A 192 17.44 6.68 17.73
C GLY A 192 17.09 7.54 16.50
N SER A 193 17.36 7.03 15.29
CA SER A 193 17.22 7.72 14.02
C SER A 193 15.86 7.50 13.35
N ILE A 194 14.99 6.66 13.92
CA ILE A 194 13.72 6.24 13.29
C ILE A 194 12.81 7.45 13.05
N GLY A 195 12.20 7.50 11.86
CA GLY A 195 11.21 8.49 11.44
C GLY A 195 11.61 9.26 10.18
N LYS A 196 10.80 10.28 9.87
CA LYS A 196 10.99 11.20 8.72
C LYS A 196 12.22 12.09 8.97
N THR A 197 13.06 12.24 7.94
CA THR A 197 14.26 13.09 7.90
C THR A 197 14.51 13.55 6.46
N TYR A 198 15.67 14.16 6.17
CA TYR A 198 16.01 14.64 4.84
C TYR A 198 17.41 14.19 4.42
N ALA A 199 17.65 14.20 3.12
CA ALA A 199 18.93 13.99 2.48
C ALA A 199 19.27 15.20 1.60
N ARG A 200 20.57 15.45 1.41
CA ARG A 200 21.08 16.49 0.52
C ARG A 200 22.18 15.93 -0.35
N PHE A 201 22.17 16.25 -1.64
CA PHE A 201 23.20 15.88 -2.59
C PHE A 201 23.79 17.14 -3.22
N ARG A 202 25.11 17.17 -3.37
CA ARG A 202 25.82 18.30 -3.98
C ARG A 202 26.89 17.78 -4.92
N ILE A 203 26.81 18.13 -6.20
CA ILE A 203 27.85 17.82 -7.18
C ILE A 203 28.58 19.11 -7.59
N SER A 204 29.91 19.12 -7.55
CA SER A 204 30.69 20.31 -7.92
C SER A 204 32.17 20.00 -8.19
N THR A 205 32.86 20.85 -8.95
CA THR A 205 34.34 20.83 -9.01
C THR A 205 34.98 21.73 -7.94
N ASP A 206 34.17 22.57 -7.27
CA ASP A 206 34.57 23.39 -6.15
C ASP A 206 34.63 22.57 -4.86
N VAL A 207 35.75 22.71 -4.13
CA VAL A 207 35.92 22.09 -2.82
C VAL A 207 35.03 22.70 -1.74
N ALA A 208 34.47 23.90 -1.96
CA ALA A 208 33.53 24.53 -1.04
C ALA A 208 32.25 23.69 -0.85
N SER A 209 31.84 22.93 -1.88
CA SER A 209 30.71 22.00 -1.85
C SER A 209 30.88 20.84 -0.85
N ALA A 210 32.07 20.66 -0.27
CA ALA A 210 32.31 19.70 0.80
C ALA A 210 31.52 19.99 2.08
N ASN A 211 30.89 21.16 2.20
CA ASN A 211 29.99 21.52 3.29
C ASN A 211 28.53 21.45 2.83
N SER A 212 27.64 21.08 3.75
CA SER A 212 26.20 21.01 3.50
C SER A 212 25.53 22.36 3.26
N LEU A 213 26.20 23.47 3.60
CA LEU A 213 25.74 24.85 3.45
C LEU A 213 26.72 25.67 2.60
N GLY A 214 26.28 26.84 2.13
CA GLY A 214 27.12 27.83 1.44
C GLY A 214 27.23 27.65 -0.08
N LEU A 215 27.88 28.63 -0.71
CA LEU A 215 28.06 28.71 -2.17
C LEU A 215 29.16 27.78 -2.68
N ALA A 216 28.87 27.07 -3.77
CA ALA A 216 29.86 26.45 -4.65
C ALA A 216 29.90 27.18 -6.01
N SER A 217 31.06 27.20 -6.65
CA SER A 217 31.25 27.94 -7.91
C SER A 217 30.63 27.30 -9.16
N ASP A 218 30.16 26.06 -9.08
CA ASP A 218 29.59 25.28 -10.19
C ASP A 218 28.83 24.05 -9.68
N GLY A 219 28.04 23.42 -10.55
CA GLY A 219 27.34 22.16 -10.31
C GLY A 219 25.93 22.37 -9.78
N GLU A 220 25.46 21.45 -8.93
CA GLU A 220 24.07 21.37 -8.49
C GLU A 220 23.87 20.88 -7.04
N VAL A 221 22.74 21.24 -6.43
CA VAL A 221 22.21 20.80 -5.14
C VAL A 221 20.83 20.17 -5.34
N GLU A 222 20.59 19.02 -4.75
CA GLU A 222 19.24 18.44 -4.64
C GLU A 222 18.96 18.09 -3.18
N ASP A 223 17.75 18.37 -2.70
CA ASP A 223 17.27 17.93 -1.39
C ASP A 223 16.16 16.89 -1.57
N TYR A 224 16.10 15.92 -0.65
CA TYR A 224 15.08 14.87 -0.71
C TYR A 224 14.54 14.56 0.67
N ARG A 225 13.25 14.29 0.77
CA ARG A 225 12.70 13.63 1.95
C ARG A 225 13.22 12.19 2.06
N PHE A 226 13.66 11.81 3.25
CA PHE A 226 14.22 10.50 3.54
C PHE A 226 13.52 9.85 4.74
N THR A 227 13.35 8.52 4.72
CA THR A 227 12.71 7.81 5.86
C THR A 227 13.61 6.73 6.45
N ILE A 228 13.86 6.83 7.76
CA ILE A 228 14.56 5.77 8.50
C ILE A 228 13.50 4.91 9.20
N ASN A 229 13.38 3.67 8.73
CA ASN A 229 12.37 2.72 9.19
C ASN A 229 12.93 1.78 10.25
N ASN A 230 12.06 1.33 11.15
CA ASN A 230 12.37 0.22 12.07
C ASN A 230 12.22 -1.14 11.33
N ARG A 231 12.95 -1.34 10.23
CA ARG A 231 12.90 -2.61 9.50
C ARG A 231 13.74 -3.65 10.25
N VAL A 232 13.08 -4.48 11.06
CA VAL A 232 13.59 -5.83 11.32
C VAL A 232 13.38 -6.59 10.01
N ALA A 233 14.47 -6.93 9.31
CA ALA A 233 14.35 -7.75 8.12
C ALA A 233 14.01 -9.19 8.53
N PHE A 234 12.76 -9.59 8.34
CA PHE A 234 12.39 -11.00 8.31
C PHE A 234 12.99 -11.59 7.03
N PRO A 235 13.74 -12.70 7.10
CA PRO A 235 14.12 -13.40 5.88
C PRO A 235 12.83 -13.85 5.19
N LEU A 236 12.63 -13.44 3.93
CA LEU A 236 11.55 -13.96 3.11
C LEU A 236 12.00 -15.30 2.55
N SER A 237 11.37 -16.39 2.94
CA SER A 237 11.46 -17.64 2.18
C SER A 237 10.34 -17.70 1.16
N THR A 238 10.72 -17.97 -0.08
CA THR A 238 9.85 -18.48 -1.14
C THR A 238 8.53 -17.72 -1.34
N VAL A 239 8.59 -16.63 -2.11
CA VAL A 239 7.39 -16.12 -2.79
C VAL A 239 7.08 -17.07 -3.95
N SER A 240 6.01 -17.85 -3.85
CA SER A 240 5.49 -18.60 -5.00
C SER A 240 4.44 -17.75 -5.71
N THR A 241 4.80 -17.20 -6.87
CA THR A 241 3.83 -16.52 -7.74
C THR A 241 3.06 -17.57 -8.55
N LEU A 242 1.74 -17.59 -8.40
CA LEU A 242 0.86 -18.49 -9.14
C LEU A 242 -0.05 -17.69 -10.07
N THR A 243 0.29 -17.64 -11.35
CA THR A 243 -0.59 -17.06 -12.37
C THR A 243 -1.77 -17.99 -12.63
N LEU A 244 -2.98 -17.57 -12.24
CA LEU A 244 -4.21 -18.33 -12.49
C LEU A 244 -4.81 -17.93 -13.84
N GLY A 245 -5.11 -18.91 -14.66
CA GLY A 245 -5.81 -18.74 -15.94
C GLY A 245 -6.81 -19.87 -16.13
N GLY A 246 -8.10 -19.55 -16.06
CA GLY A 246 -9.20 -20.46 -16.38
C GLY A 246 -10.44 -19.67 -16.78
N GLU A 247 -10.86 -19.78 -18.04
CA GLU A 247 -12.14 -19.23 -18.51
C GLU A 247 -13.27 -20.20 -18.16
N ILE A 248 -14.37 -19.68 -17.60
CA ILE A 248 -15.66 -20.38 -17.59
C ILE A 248 -16.29 -20.16 -18.97
N SER A 249 -16.47 -21.23 -19.75
CA SER A 249 -17.09 -21.18 -21.07
C SER A 249 -18.59 -20.91 -20.94
N GLN A 250 -19.10 -19.69 -21.20
CA GLN A 250 -20.56 -19.45 -21.21
C GLN A 250 -21.07 -18.44 -22.27
N PRO A 251 -22.31 -18.64 -22.77
CA PRO A 251 -22.81 -18.04 -24.01
C PRO A 251 -23.17 -16.54 -23.91
N ALA A 252 -22.94 -15.84 -25.02
CA ALA A 252 -22.84 -14.38 -25.16
C ALA A 252 -24.15 -13.57 -25.09
N SER A 253 -25.19 -13.98 -24.35
CA SER A 253 -26.48 -13.27 -24.43
C SER A 253 -27.15 -12.85 -23.13
N ASN A 254 -26.52 -13.00 -21.95
CA ASN A 254 -26.89 -12.36 -20.67
C ASN A 254 -25.68 -12.52 -19.74
N TRP A 255 -25.05 -11.44 -19.25
CA TRP A 255 -23.84 -11.51 -18.42
C TRP A 255 -24.21 -11.74 -16.94
N PRO A 256 -24.00 -12.94 -16.36
CA PRO A 256 -24.11 -13.13 -14.91
C PRO A 256 -22.97 -12.40 -14.19
N LEU A 257 -23.24 -11.88 -12.99
CA LEU A 257 -22.23 -11.30 -12.10
C LEU A 257 -21.62 -12.41 -11.22
N THR A 258 -20.30 -12.40 -11.01
CA THR A 258 -19.58 -13.30 -10.08
C THR A 258 -18.36 -12.57 -9.53
N PHE A 259 -18.19 -12.61 -8.21
CA PHE A 259 -17.03 -12.17 -7.44
C PHE A 259 -16.49 -13.34 -6.60
N LEU A 260 -16.27 -14.49 -7.22
CA LEU A 260 -15.67 -15.63 -6.54
C LEU A 260 -14.29 -15.27 -5.98
N GLY A 261 -14.07 -15.55 -4.69
CA GLY A 261 -12.86 -15.14 -3.99
C GLY A 261 -12.99 -13.82 -3.25
N PHE A 262 -14.22 -13.33 -3.06
CA PHE A 262 -14.47 -12.08 -2.33
C PHE A 262 -13.95 -12.16 -0.89
N ASP A 263 -14.23 -13.28 -0.22
CA ASP A 263 -13.70 -13.58 1.11
C ASP A 263 -13.36 -15.07 1.22
N VAL A 264 -12.42 -15.41 2.12
CA VAL A 264 -11.85 -16.76 2.29
C VAL A 264 -11.61 -17.07 3.76
N ALA A 265 -12.05 -18.25 4.21
CA ALA A 265 -11.78 -18.76 5.55
C ALA A 265 -11.20 -20.18 5.53
N PRO A 266 -10.11 -20.46 6.28
CA PRO A 266 -9.63 -21.81 6.52
C PRO A 266 -10.61 -22.59 7.41
N ILE A 267 -10.92 -23.84 7.07
CA ILE A 267 -11.86 -24.68 7.83
C ILE A 267 -11.27 -26.00 8.34
N GLY A 268 -9.95 -26.15 8.27
CA GLY A 268 -9.26 -27.38 8.63
C GLY A 268 -9.38 -28.46 7.56
N ASP A 269 -8.91 -29.66 7.87
CA ASP A 269 -9.01 -30.84 7.01
C ASP A 269 -10.37 -31.51 7.17
N LEU A 270 -11.35 -31.05 6.40
CA LEU A 270 -12.76 -31.41 6.55
C LEU A 270 -13.03 -32.84 6.06
N ASP A 271 -12.31 -33.30 5.03
CA ASP A 271 -12.41 -34.66 4.51
C ASP A 271 -11.33 -35.64 5.03
N GLN A 272 -10.49 -35.20 5.96
CA GLN A 272 -9.46 -35.99 6.63
C GLN A 272 -8.42 -36.58 5.66
N ASN A 273 -8.11 -35.87 4.59
CA ASN A 273 -7.15 -36.29 3.58
C ASN A 273 -5.70 -35.86 3.90
N GLY A 274 -5.50 -35.14 5.00
CA GLY A 274 -4.24 -34.59 5.46
C GLY A 274 -3.90 -33.21 4.91
N THR A 275 -4.86 -32.51 4.30
CA THR A 275 -4.68 -31.16 3.75
C THR A 275 -5.72 -30.19 4.27
N GLN A 276 -5.35 -28.92 4.33
CA GLN A 276 -6.25 -27.84 4.75
C GLN A 276 -7.32 -27.60 3.67
N ASP A 277 -8.58 -27.52 4.07
CA ASP A 277 -9.71 -27.10 3.24
C ASP A 277 -10.14 -25.66 3.57
N TYR A 278 -10.87 -25.05 2.63
CA TYR A 278 -11.24 -23.63 2.69
C TYR A 278 -12.69 -23.41 2.31
N VAL A 279 -13.26 -22.31 2.79
CA VAL A 279 -14.46 -21.73 2.21
C VAL A 279 -14.08 -20.48 1.43
N VAL A 280 -14.61 -20.36 0.23
CA VAL A 280 -14.45 -19.20 -0.65
C VAL A 280 -15.82 -18.68 -1.02
N THR A 281 -16.05 -17.38 -0.98
CA THR A 281 -17.38 -16.81 -1.25
C THR A 281 -17.50 -16.13 -2.61
N ASP A 282 -18.74 -16.05 -3.09
CA ASP A 282 -19.16 -15.28 -4.26
C ASP A 282 -20.47 -14.55 -3.95
N PRO A 283 -20.41 -13.33 -3.38
CA PRO A 283 -21.61 -12.57 -3.03
C PRO A 283 -22.49 -12.20 -4.23
N MET A 284 -21.92 -12.18 -5.44
CA MET A 284 -22.62 -11.79 -6.68
C MET A 284 -23.30 -12.96 -7.39
N ASP A 285 -23.11 -14.19 -6.90
CA ASP A 285 -23.66 -15.39 -7.51
C ASP A 285 -25.19 -15.30 -7.72
N GLY A 286 -25.62 -15.68 -8.93
CA GLY A 286 -27.02 -15.68 -9.33
C GLY A 286 -27.57 -14.31 -9.74
N GLY A 287 -26.74 -13.26 -9.69
CA GLY A 287 -27.06 -11.92 -10.18
C GLY A 287 -27.01 -11.83 -11.71
N VAL A 288 -27.92 -11.07 -12.30
CA VAL A 288 -27.92 -10.75 -13.72
C VAL A 288 -28.11 -9.26 -13.89
N MET A 289 -27.16 -8.63 -14.59
CA MET A 289 -27.19 -7.19 -14.87
C MET A 289 -28.57 -6.73 -15.35
N GLN A 290 -29.14 -5.75 -14.66
CA GLN A 290 -30.41 -5.09 -15.00
C GLN A 290 -31.66 -6.01 -14.99
N GLN A 291 -31.58 -7.23 -14.44
CA GLN A 291 -32.69 -8.18 -14.40
C GLN A 291 -33.02 -8.73 -13.00
N SER A 292 -32.00 -9.10 -12.22
CA SER A 292 -32.18 -9.58 -10.84
C SER A 292 -30.93 -9.32 -10.03
N GLY A 293 -31.13 -8.87 -8.81
CA GLY A 293 -30.13 -8.80 -7.77
C GLY A 293 -29.45 -10.14 -7.48
N PRO A 294 -28.19 -10.14 -7.03
CA PRO A 294 -27.45 -11.35 -6.67
C PRO A 294 -27.98 -11.97 -5.38
N LYS A 295 -28.01 -13.29 -5.29
CA LYS A 295 -28.34 -13.98 -4.04
C LYS A 295 -27.10 -14.29 -3.22
N GLY A 296 -26.01 -14.59 -3.92
CA GLY A 296 -24.74 -14.99 -3.34
C GLY A 296 -24.62 -16.50 -3.09
N ALA A 297 -23.37 -16.94 -2.92
CA ALA A 297 -22.98 -18.32 -2.67
C ALA A 297 -21.67 -18.42 -1.88
N ALA A 298 -21.43 -19.59 -1.29
CA ALA A 298 -20.16 -20.00 -0.73
C ALA A 298 -19.71 -21.34 -1.35
N TYR A 299 -18.42 -21.60 -1.39
CA TYR A 299 -17.81 -22.77 -2.00
C TYR A 299 -16.85 -23.39 -1.00
N VAL A 300 -17.14 -24.62 -0.55
CA VAL A 300 -16.18 -25.43 0.19
C VAL A 300 -15.21 -26.02 -0.82
N VAL A 301 -13.92 -25.72 -0.69
CA VAL A 301 -12.87 -26.12 -1.61
C VAL A 301 -11.97 -27.11 -0.89
N PHE A 302 -11.93 -28.33 -1.42
CA PHE A 302 -11.07 -29.39 -0.93
C PHE A 302 -9.77 -29.43 -1.71
N GLN A 303 -8.67 -29.73 -1.03
CA GLN A 303 -7.36 -29.78 -1.66
C GLN A 303 -6.82 -31.21 -1.80
N ASN A 304 -5.93 -31.39 -2.77
CA ASN A 304 -5.04 -32.55 -2.86
C ASN A 304 -3.78 -32.29 -2.02
N ALA A 305 -3.05 -33.35 -1.65
CA ALA A 305 -1.73 -33.26 -0.99
C ALA A 305 -0.68 -32.40 -1.72
N ASN A 306 -0.90 -32.09 -2.99
CA ASN A 306 -0.08 -31.17 -3.79
C ASN A 306 -0.77 -29.81 -3.97
N GLY A 307 -1.55 -29.36 -2.99
CA GLY A 307 -2.21 -28.04 -2.91
C GLY A 307 -3.17 -27.68 -4.05
N THR A 308 -3.45 -28.58 -5.00
CA THR A 308 -4.40 -28.34 -6.09
C THR A 308 -5.81 -28.65 -5.64
N VAL A 309 -6.81 -27.91 -6.15
CA VAL A 309 -8.23 -28.21 -5.87
C VAL A 309 -8.56 -29.66 -6.26
N LEU A 310 -8.97 -30.46 -5.27
CA LEU A 310 -9.50 -31.81 -5.45
C LEU A 310 -10.95 -31.76 -5.95
N LYS A 311 -11.78 -30.95 -5.29
CA LYS A 311 -13.18 -30.70 -5.66
C LYS A 311 -13.66 -29.43 -4.98
N SER A 312 -14.76 -28.87 -5.46
CA SER A 312 -15.48 -27.81 -4.76
C SER A 312 -16.97 -28.15 -4.61
N VAL A 313 -17.56 -27.69 -3.51
CA VAL A 313 -18.98 -27.87 -3.20
C VAL A 313 -19.61 -26.52 -2.96
N ARG A 314 -20.52 -26.14 -3.85
CA ARG A 314 -21.23 -24.86 -3.80
C ARG A 314 -22.40 -24.94 -2.82
N ILE A 315 -22.43 -24.10 -1.79
CA ILE A 315 -23.55 -23.87 -0.90
C ILE A 315 -24.21 -22.56 -1.32
N ALA A 316 -25.47 -22.63 -1.74
CA ALA A 316 -26.22 -21.46 -2.19
C ALA A 316 -27.72 -21.64 -1.97
N SER A 317 -28.53 -20.70 -2.47
CA SER A 317 -29.99 -20.70 -2.29
C SER A 317 -30.63 -22.07 -2.60
N ASN A 318 -31.11 -22.76 -1.57
CA ASN A 318 -31.71 -24.11 -1.63
C ASN A 318 -30.85 -25.16 -2.37
N HIS A 319 -29.52 -25.02 -2.33
CA HIS A 319 -28.57 -25.89 -3.02
C HIS A 319 -27.52 -26.43 -2.05
N ASN A 320 -27.26 -27.74 -2.09
CA ASN A 320 -26.34 -28.45 -1.17
C ASN A 320 -26.57 -28.14 0.32
N GLY A 321 -27.84 -27.99 0.71
CA GLY A 321 -28.24 -27.68 2.08
C GLY A 321 -28.19 -26.19 2.44
N GLY A 322 -27.85 -25.31 1.50
CA GLY A 322 -27.83 -23.86 1.71
C GLY A 322 -29.20 -23.27 2.03
N PRO A 323 -29.24 -22.08 2.66
CA PRO A 323 -30.47 -21.42 3.10
C PRO A 323 -31.36 -21.01 1.92
N ALA A 324 -32.62 -20.66 2.20
CA ALA A 324 -33.46 -20.00 1.21
C ALA A 324 -33.12 -18.50 1.16
N LEU A 325 -32.58 -18.06 0.03
CA LEU A 325 -32.14 -16.66 -0.19
C LEU A 325 -33.02 -15.94 -1.22
N ASN A 326 -33.26 -14.65 -1.00
CA ASN A 326 -33.86 -13.72 -1.93
C ASN A 326 -32.80 -13.05 -2.83
N SER A 327 -33.27 -12.36 -3.86
CA SER A 327 -32.40 -11.44 -4.62
C SER A 327 -31.95 -10.32 -3.70
N ASP A 328 -30.70 -9.89 -3.88
CA ASP A 328 -30.03 -8.86 -3.10
C ASP A 328 -29.70 -9.26 -1.65
N ASP A 329 -29.80 -10.53 -1.26
CA ASP A 329 -29.33 -10.96 0.07
C ASP A 329 -27.80 -10.91 0.19
N VAL A 330 -27.08 -11.04 -0.94
CA VAL A 330 -25.60 -10.96 -1.01
C VAL A 330 -24.90 -11.95 -0.06
N PHE A 331 -25.42 -13.18 0.02
CA PHE A 331 -24.84 -14.23 0.86
C PHE A 331 -23.40 -14.56 0.44
N GLY A 332 -22.46 -14.51 1.39
CA GLY A 332 -21.04 -14.64 1.10
C GLY A 332 -20.30 -13.29 1.03
N ALA A 333 -20.90 -12.19 1.46
CA ALA A 333 -20.19 -10.92 1.63
C ALA A 333 -19.07 -11.02 2.68
N SER A 334 -19.16 -11.96 3.61
CA SER A 334 -18.11 -12.27 4.58
C SER A 334 -18.22 -13.73 5.03
N VAL A 335 -17.10 -14.34 5.44
CA VAL A 335 -17.05 -15.71 5.96
C VAL A 335 -16.01 -15.84 7.08
N THR A 336 -16.33 -16.61 8.12
CA THR A 336 -15.35 -17.01 9.14
C THR A 336 -15.61 -18.42 9.63
N SER A 337 -14.55 -19.09 10.08
CA SER A 337 -14.62 -20.41 10.70
C SER A 337 -15.05 -20.27 12.16
N LEU A 338 -15.91 -21.17 12.61
CA LEU A 338 -16.34 -21.27 14.00
C LEU A 338 -15.76 -22.51 14.71
N GLY A 339 -14.96 -23.32 14.02
CA GLY A 339 -14.65 -24.66 14.51
C GLY A 339 -15.93 -25.48 14.71
N ASP A 340 -15.86 -26.53 15.53
CA ASP A 340 -16.97 -27.45 15.75
C ASP A 340 -17.86 -26.98 16.92
N ILE A 341 -18.87 -26.15 16.65
CA ILE A 341 -19.74 -25.61 17.71
C ILE A 341 -20.80 -26.60 18.20
N ASP A 342 -21.14 -27.62 17.39
CA ASP A 342 -22.14 -28.62 17.75
C ASP A 342 -21.57 -29.93 18.30
N GLY A 343 -20.25 -30.07 18.28
CA GLY A 343 -19.50 -31.19 18.85
C GLY A 343 -19.54 -32.47 18.00
N ASP A 344 -19.83 -32.36 16.70
CA ASP A 344 -19.93 -33.51 15.79
C ASP A 344 -18.61 -33.90 15.11
N GLY A 345 -17.54 -33.14 15.36
CA GLY A 345 -16.21 -33.33 14.83
C GLY A 345 -15.97 -32.69 13.47
N ILE A 346 -16.92 -31.89 12.96
CA ILE A 346 -16.80 -31.16 11.69
C ILE A 346 -16.82 -29.65 11.97
N THR A 347 -15.96 -28.91 11.27
CA THR A 347 -15.93 -27.45 11.36
C THR A 347 -17.23 -26.83 10.84
N ASP A 348 -17.77 -25.88 11.60
CA ASP A 348 -18.88 -25.01 11.25
C ASP A 348 -18.38 -23.62 10.85
N ILE A 349 -19.22 -22.87 10.13
CA ILE A 349 -18.86 -21.54 9.62
C ILE A 349 -19.98 -20.52 9.84
N ALA A 350 -19.62 -19.24 9.88
CA ALA A 350 -20.57 -18.13 9.76
C ALA A 350 -20.40 -17.47 8.38
N ILE A 351 -21.51 -17.06 7.76
CA ILE A 351 -21.53 -16.36 6.47
C ILE A 351 -22.46 -15.14 6.56
N GLY A 352 -21.95 -13.97 6.17
CA GLY A 352 -22.70 -12.72 6.09
C GLY A 352 -23.59 -12.61 4.86
N ALA A 353 -24.75 -11.96 5.04
CA ALA A 353 -25.73 -11.63 4.00
C ALA A 353 -26.32 -10.23 4.29
N PRO A 354 -25.54 -9.16 4.08
CA PRO A 354 -25.85 -7.81 4.53
C PRO A 354 -27.09 -7.19 3.86
N GLY A 355 -27.45 -7.63 2.66
CA GLY A 355 -28.67 -7.16 1.99
C GLY A 355 -29.95 -7.88 2.41
N ASP A 356 -29.87 -8.84 3.33
CA ASP A 356 -31.03 -9.60 3.78
C ASP A 356 -32.14 -8.71 4.39
N GLY A 357 -33.36 -8.89 3.87
CA GLY A 357 -34.53 -8.07 4.23
C GLY A 357 -35.31 -8.51 5.46
N THR A 358 -34.74 -9.31 6.37
CA THR A 358 -35.49 -9.81 7.54
C THR A 358 -35.81 -8.71 8.53
N GLY A 359 -37.10 -8.44 8.70
CA GLY A 359 -37.59 -7.41 9.62
C GLY A 359 -37.67 -6.00 9.00
N GLY A 360 -37.11 -5.78 7.81
CA GLY A 360 -37.17 -4.55 7.03
C GLY A 360 -36.19 -4.57 5.86
N THR A 361 -36.10 -3.50 5.08
CA THR A 361 -35.21 -3.43 3.91
C THR A 361 -33.74 -3.44 4.33
N GLU A 362 -32.93 -4.34 3.76
CA GLU A 362 -31.46 -4.34 3.86
C GLU A 362 -30.95 -4.17 5.31
N ARG A 363 -31.55 -4.92 6.23
CA ARG A 363 -31.07 -4.92 7.63
C ARG A 363 -29.88 -5.84 7.82
N GLY A 364 -29.76 -6.83 6.95
CA GLY A 364 -28.72 -7.82 6.97
C GLY A 364 -28.99 -9.01 7.90
N ALA A 365 -28.22 -10.07 7.66
CA ALA A 365 -28.25 -11.31 8.42
C ALA A 365 -26.87 -11.98 8.43
N VAL A 366 -26.69 -12.89 9.39
CA VAL A 366 -25.61 -13.88 9.39
C VAL A 366 -26.22 -15.27 9.45
N TYR A 367 -25.63 -16.19 8.69
CA TYR A 367 -26.01 -17.59 8.68
C TYR A 367 -24.91 -18.43 9.32
N ILE A 368 -25.23 -19.11 10.42
CA ILE A 368 -24.39 -20.16 10.99
C ILE A 368 -24.67 -21.43 10.20
N VAL A 369 -23.69 -21.88 9.42
CA VAL A 369 -23.81 -23.04 8.55
C VAL A 369 -23.01 -24.18 9.15
N ARG A 370 -23.70 -25.25 9.50
CA ARG A 370 -23.04 -26.48 9.91
C ARG A 370 -22.68 -27.32 8.72
N LEU A 371 -21.42 -27.69 8.60
CA LEU A 371 -20.95 -28.45 7.44
C LEU A 371 -21.11 -29.95 7.68
N LYS A 372 -20.81 -30.70 6.62
CA LYS A 372 -20.50 -32.13 6.67
C LYS A 372 -19.12 -32.30 6.09
N SER A 373 -18.50 -33.45 6.35
CA SER A 373 -17.21 -33.82 5.75
C SER A 373 -17.21 -33.84 4.21
N ASP A 374 -18.37 -33.85 3.56
CA ASP A 374 -18.47 -33.75 2.10
C ASP A 374 -18.53 -32.31 1.59
N GLY A 375 -18.56 -31.31 2.48
CA GLY A 375 -18.62 -29.88 2.17
C GLY A 375 -20.04 -29.36 1.92
N THR A 376 -21.07 -30.20 2.04
CA THR A 376 -22.47 -29.74 1.99
C THR A 376 -22.90 -29.22 3.36
N ALA A 377 -23.91 -28.35 3.38
CA ALA A 377 -24.51 -27.92 4.64
C ALA A 377 -25.42 -29.02 5.23
N LYS A 378 -25.25 -29.29 6.52
CA LYS A 378 -26.11 -30.11 7.37
C LYS A 378 -27.33 -29.31 7.83
N SER A 379 -27.12 -28.06 8.22
CA SER A 379 -28.16 -27.14 8.67
C SER A 379 -27.68 -25.69 8.57
N ASN A 380 -28.60 -24.74 8.57
CA ASN A 380 -28.29 -23.31 8.68
C ASN A 380 -29.19 -22.68 9.76
N THR A 381 -28.61 -21.83 10.60
CA THR A 381 -29.31 -21.00 11.59
C THR A 381 -29.12 -19.54 11.19
N LYS A 382 -30.22 -18.84 10.91
CA LYS A 382 -30.19 -17.42 10.54
C LYS A 382 -30.27 -16.53 11.78
N ILE A 383 -29.30 -15.66 11.97
CA ILE A 383 -29.29 -14.58 12.96
C ILE A 383 -29.59 -13.29 12.20
N ALA A 384 -30.65 -12.58 12.59
CA ALA A 384 -31.07 -11.33 11.96
C ALA A 384 -31.86 -10.48 12.96
N ASN A 385 -32.44 -9.36 12.51
CA ASN A 385 -33.19 -8.44 13.36
C ASN A 385 -34.21 -9.14 14.30
N SER A 386 -33.90 -9.18 15.60
CA SER A 386 -34.71 -9.83 16.65
C SER A 386 -35.03 -11.31 16.37
N LEU A 387 -34.26 -11.99 15.50
CA LEU A 387 -34.42 -13.39 15.14
C LEU A 387 -33.25 -14.20 15.69
N ASN A 388 -33.55 -15.32 16.35
CA ASN A 388 -32.57 -16.24 16.94
C ASN A 388 -31.53 -15.55 17.85
N GLY A 389 -31.98 -14.51 18.56
CA GLY A 389 -31.15 -13.73 19.48
C GLY A 389 -30.38 -12.57 18.84
N GLY A 390 -30.57 -12.31 17.54
CA GLY A 390 -29.97 -11.17 16.87
C GLY A 390 -30.45 -9.80 17.40
N PRO A 391 -29.68 -8.73 17.14
CA PRO A 391 -29.93 -7.39 17.68
C PRO A 391 -31.16 -6.74 17.07
N THR A 392 -31.52 -5.55 17.57
CA THR A 392 -32.48 -4.68 16.89
C THR A 392 -31.75 -3.86 15.84
N LEU A 393 -32.17 -4.00 14.59
CA LEU A 393 -31.56 -3.38 13.41
C LEU A 393 -32.56 -2.45 12.72
N GLN A 394 -32.05 -1.40 12.09
CA GLN A 394 -32.78 -0.48 11.22
C GLN A 394 -32.58 -0.84 9.75
N ASN A 395 -33.31 -0.15 8.86
CA ASN A 395 -33.16 -0.37 7.43
C ASN A 395 -31.85 0.26 6.97
N GLY A 396 -31.07 -0.46 6.17
CA GLY A 396 -29.78 0.00 5.69
C GLY A 396 -28.60 -0.40 6.58
N ASP A 397 -28.82 -0.93 7.79
CA ASP A 397 -27.73 -1.25 8.72
C ASP A 397 -26.66 -2.22 8.16
N GLY A 398 -27.01 -3.08 7.20
CA GLY A 398 -26.04 -4.00 6.58
C GLY A 398 -25.44 -5.03 7.54
N PHE A 399 -26.21 -5.55 8.52
CA PHE A 399 -25.68 -6.54 9.47
C PHE A 399 -25.11 -7.78 8.76
N GLY A 400 -23.84 -8.11 9.03
CA GLY A 400 -23.11 -9.19 8.34
C GLY A 400 -22.17 -8.70 7.23
N MET A 401 -21.97 -7.40 7.07
CA MET A 401 -20.99 -6.83 6.12
C MET A 401 -19.56 -7.35 6.36
N SER A 402 -19.16 -7.50 7.62
CA SER A 402 -17.90 -8.12 8.01
C SER A 402 -18.10 -8.94 9.28
N ILE A 403 -17.40 -10.07 9.38
CA ILE A 403 -17.48 -10.97 10.53
C ILE A 403 -16.10 -11.49 10.90
N ALA A 404 -15.88 -11.72 12.20
CA ALA A 404 -14.66 -12.33 12.72
C ALA A 404 -14.99 -13.22 13.92
N SER A 405 -14.18 -14.24 14.16
CA SER A 405 -14.32 -15.10 15.34
C SER A 405 -13.12 -14.90 16.28
N PRO A 406 -13.30 -14.26 17.46
CA PRO A 406 -12.24 -14.06 18.44
C PRO A 406 -11.96 -15.26 19.35
N GLY A 407 -12.61 -16.41 19.11
CA GLY A 407 -12.59 -17.53 20.05
C GLY A 407 -13.74 -17.47 21.07
N ASP A 408 -13.67 -18.33 22.07
CA ASP A 408 -14.61 -18.36 23.21
C ASP A 408 -14.20 -17.27 24.22
N MET A 409 -14.88 -16.11 24.17
CA MET A 409 -14.52 -14.95 24.97
C MET A 409 -15.06 -15.04 26.39
N ASP A 410 -16.17 -15.76 26.60
CA ASP A 410 -16.81 -15.87 27.92
C ASP A 410 -16.56 -17.19 28.65
N GLY A 411 -15.83 -18.11 28.03
CA GLY A 411 -15.36 -19.36 28.61
C GLY A 411 -16.46 -20.40 28.79
N ASP A 412 -17.54 -20.33 28.01
CA ASP A 412 -18.64 -21.30 28.09
C ASP A 412 -18.47 -22.53 27.18
N GLY A 413 -17.36 -22.58 26.43
CA GLY A 413 -16.97 -23.69 25.58
C GLY A 413 -17.55 -23.62 24.17
N VAL A 414 -18.26 -22.55 23.82
CA VAL A 414 -18.72 -22.25 22.46
C VAL A 414 -17.97 -21.03 21.96
N VAL A 415 -17.51 -21.06 20.72
CA VAL A 415 -16.86 -19.89 20.13
C VAL A 415 -17.84 -18.74 19.91
N ASP A 416 -17.36 -17.51 20.06
CA ASP A 416 -18.13 -16.31 19.84
C ASP A 416 -17.90 -15.71 18.45
N LEU A 417 -18.79 -14.80 18.07
CA LEU A 417 -18.79 -14.17 16.77
C LEU A 417 -18.90 -12.66 16.90
N VAL A 418 -18.07 -11.95 16.15
CA VAL A 418 -18.17 -10.50 15.98
C VAL A 418 -18.78 -10.20 14.63
N VAL A 419 -19.76 -9.31 14.59
CA VAL A 419 -20.48 -8.95 13.37
C VAL A 419 -20.62 -7.44 13.24
N ALA A 420 -20.19 -6.90 12.11
CA ALA A 420 -20.40 -5.50 11.75
C ALA A 420 -21.77 -5.27 11.11
N ALA A 421 -22.34 -4.13 11.43
CA ALA A 421 -23.37 -3.42 10.66
C ALA A 421 -22.74 -2.07 10.31
N SER A 422 -21.88 -2.06 9.29
CA SER A 422 -21.00 -0.93 8.97
C SER A 422 -21.76 0.29 8.49
N ASP A 423 -22.97 0.10 7.97
CA ASP A 423 -23.80 1.15 7.37
C ASP A 423 -24.90 1.60 8.35
N ALA A 424 -24.71 1.30 9.65
CA ALA A 424 -25.67 1.65 10.66
C ALA A 424 -25.52 3.13 11.08
N ASP A 425 -26.65 3.83 11.13
CA ASP A 425 -26.77 5.22 11.57
C ASP A 425 -26.69 5.38 13.10
N VAL A 426 -25.61 4.90 13.70
CA VAL A 426 -25.44 4.88 15.16
C VAL A 426 -24.65 6.11 15.63
N GLY A 427 -25.40 7.13 16.06
CA GLY A 427 -24.84 8.39 16.56
C GLY A 427 -24.45 9.39 15.46
N GLY A 428 -24.64 9.03 14.20
CA GLY A 428 -24.43 9.81 12.98
C GLY A 428 -24.68 8.95 11.75
N GLU A 429 -24.78 9.56 10.56
CA GLU A 429 -24.98 8.88 9.27
C GLU A 429 -23.84 7.89 9.00
N ASP A 430 -24.16 6.65 8.61
CA ASP A 430 -23.23 5.59 8.20
C ASP A 430 -21.97 5.45 9.08
N ARG A 431 -22.10 5.71 10.38
CA ARG A 431 -20.96 5.63 11.30
C ARG A 431 -20.53 4.20 11.57
N GLY A 432 -21.46 3.26 11.46
CA GLY A 432 -21.22 1.85 11.69
C GLY A 432 -21.25 1.44 13.17
N VAL A 433 -21.45 0.14 13.37
CA VAL A 433 -21.47 -0.51 14.68
C VAL A 433 -20.98 -1.94 14.58
N VAL A 434 -20.35 -2.41 15.64
CA VAL A 434 -19.91 -3.81 15.78
C VAL A 434 -20.65 -4.47 16.94
N TYR A 435 -21.03 -5.73 16.77
CA TYR A 435 -21.67 -6.53 17.81
C TYR A 435 -20.84 -7.77 18.13
N THR A 436 -20.52 -7.96 19.40
CA THR A 436 -19.99 -9.24 19.89
C THR A 436 -21.16 -10.13 20.29
N MET A 437 -21.32 -11.26 19.62
CA MET A 437 -22.42 -12.21 19.74
C MET A 437 -21.95 -13.47 20.46
N PHE A 438 -22.52 -13.72 21.64
CA PHE A 438 -22.25 -14.93 22.40
C PHE A 438 -23.13 -16.07 21.88
N LEU A 439 -22.50 -17.03 21.19
CA LEU A 439 -23.24 -18.10 20.53
C LEU A 439 -23.65 -19.21 21.51
N LYS A 440 -24.56 -20.05 21.06
CA LYS A 440 -24.84 -21.36 21.65
C LYS A 440 -24.45 -22.43 20.64
N ALA A 441 -24.24 -23.65 21.10
CA ALA A 441 -24.00 -24.82 20.23
C ALA A 441 -25.11 -25.02 19.16
N ASP A 442 -26.33 -24.52 19.41
CA ASP A 442 -27.42 -24.56 18.42
C ASP A 442 -27.33 -23.46 17.33
N GLY A 443 -26.29 -22.62 17.35
CA GLY A 443 -26.05 -21.53 16.40
C GLY A 443 -26.94 -20.31 16.62
N THR A 444 -27.72 -20.27 17.71
CA THR A 444 -28.45 -19.07 18.13
C THR A 444 -27.60 -18.22 19.07
N VAL A 445 -27.98 -16.95 19.24
CA VAL A 445 -27.30 -16.03 20.15
C VAL A 445 -27.92 -16.12 21.55
N ARG A 446 -27.07 -16.18 22.58
CA ARG A 446 -27.44 -16.12 24.00
C ARG A 446 -27.61 -14.68 24.46
N ASN A 447 -26.63 -13.84 24.16
CA ASN A 447 -26.63 -12.41 24.40
C ASN A 447 -25.64 -11.74 23.44
N PHE A 448 -25.66 -10.41 23.35
CA PHE A 448 -24.65 -9.67 22.63
C PHE A 448 -24.23 -8.39 23.36
N ALA A 449 -23.03 -7.92 23.06
CA ALA A 449 -22.56 -6.59 23.42
C ALA A 449 -22.50 -5.72 22.17
N LYS A 450 -22.92 -4.46 22.29
CA LYS A 450 -22.85 -3.47 21.21
C LYS A 450 -21.62 -2.60 21.42
N ILE A 451 -20.78 -2.51 20.39
CA ILE A 451 -19.59 -1.67 20.33
C ILE A 451 -19.90 -0.55 19.33
N GLU A 452 -20.14 0.64 19.86
CA GLU A 452 -20.44 1.85 19.10
C GLU A 452 -19.50 2.97 19.55
N ASN A 453 -19.30 3.96 18.68
CA ASN A 453 -18.53 5.15 19.04
C ASN A 453 -19.24 5.89 20.19
N THR A 454 -18.61 5.91 21.36
CA THR A 454 -19.10 6.63 22.54
C THR A 454 -18.05 7.63 23.01
N THR A 455 -18.45 8.57 23.87
CA THR A 455 -17.55 9.55 24.50
C THR A 455 -16.38 8.94 25.31
N ALA A 456 -16.35 7.62 25.52
CA ALA A 456 -15.24 6.90 26.13
C ALA A 456 -14.06 6.65 25.17
N TRP A 457 -14.25 6.86 23.86
CA TRP A 457 -13.23 6.74 22.84
C TRP A 457 -12.48 8.06 22.80
N ASN A 458 -11.15 8.04 23.00
CA ASN A 458 -10.34 9.26 23.04
C ASN A 458 -10.10 9.87 21.63
N SER A 459 -10.87 9.42 20.64
CA SER A 459 -11.00 9.89 19.26
C SER A 459 -12.43 9.59 18.78
N THR A 460 -13.02 10.48 17.98
CA THR A 460 -14.37 10.31 17.44
C THR A 460 -14.25 9.68 16.06
N ILE A 461 -14.89 8.51 15.83
CA ILE A 461 -15.25 8.06 14.47
C ILE A 461 -16.29 9.05 13.93
N GLU A 462 -16.01 9.67 12.79
CA GLU A 462 -16.86 10.68 12.16
C GLU A 462 -18.13 10.06 11.53
N GLU A 463 -18.95 10.89 10.89
CA GLU A 463 -20.06 10.38 10.05
C GLU A 463 -19.48 9.80 8.76
N GLU A 464 -20.16 8.81 8.18
CA GLU A 464 -19.73 8.14 6.94
C GLU A 464 -18.35 7.48 7.06
N GLU A 465 -17.92 7.02 8.24
CA GLU A 465 -16.66 6.29 8.41
C GLU A 465 -16.87 4.77 8.54
N ASN A 466 -18.10 4.29 8.38
CA ASN A 466 -18.51 2.88 8.33
C ASN A 466 -17.68 1.93 9.21
N PHE A 467 -17.61 2.22 10.52
CA PHE A 467 -16.83 1.43 11.48
C PHE A 467 -17.20 -0.05 11.42
N GLY A 468 -16.16 -0.89 11.24
CA GLY A 468 -16.33 -2.33 11.05
C GLY A 468 -16.50 -2.75 9.58
N SER A 469 -16.20 -1.86 8.63
CA SER A 469 -16.14 -2.19 7.18
C SER A 469 -15.28 -3.43 6.89
N ARG A 470 -14.19 -3.61 7.64
CA ARG A 470 -13.43 -4.86 7.76
C ARG A 470 -13.08 -5.11 9.22
N ILE A 471 -13.17 -6.37 9.66
CA ILE A 471 -12.81 -6.82 11.01
C ILE A 471 -12.05 -8.14 10.90
N THR A 472 -10.98 -8.28 11.67
CA THR A 472 -10.32 -9.56 11.93
C THR A 472 -10.12 -9.75 13.43
N SER A 473 -10.07 -11.02 13.86
CA SER A 473 -9.46 -11.32 15.15
C SER A 473 -7.94 -11.24 15.02
N ILE A 474 -7.29 -10.79 16.09
CA ILE A 474 -5.84 -10.70 16.24
C ILE A 474 -5.38 -11.42 17.51
N GLY A 475 -6.10 -12.49 17.90
CA GLY A 475 -5.79 -13.26 19.09
C GLY A 475 -5.81 -12.43 20.39
N ASP A 476 -5.26 -12.98 21.47
CA ASP A 476 -5.15 -12.28 22.76
C ASP A 476 -3.88 -11.41 22.77
N VAL A 477 -3.98 -10.18 22.26
CA VAL A 477 -2.85 -9.24 22.16
C VAL A 477 -2.33 -8.88 23.54
N ASN A 478 -3.22 -8.72 24.52
CA ASN A 478 -2.87 -8.16 25.82
C ASN A 478 -2.61 -9.21 26.93
N GLY A 479 -2.76 -10.49 26.61
CA GLY A 479 -2.48 -11.62 27.49
C GLY A 479 -3.50 -11.80 28.62
N ASP A 480 -4.74 -11.36 28.43
CA ASP A 480 -5.81 -11.47 29.44
C ASP A 480 -6.75 -12.66 29.24
N GLY A 481 -6.48 -13.49 28.24
CA GLY A 481 -7.22 -14.70 27.91
C GLY A 481 -8.46 -14.44 27.08
N VAL A 482 -8.67 -13.23 26.57
CA VAL A 482 -9.79 -12.85 25.71
C VAL A 482 -9.25 -12.46 24.34
N GLY A 483 -9.88 -12.95 23.26
CA GLY A 483 -9.51 -12.56 21.92
C GLY A 483 -9.80 -11.08 21.63
N ASP A 484 -8.82 -10.40 21.08
CA ASP A 484 -8.86 -9.00 20.67
C ASP A 484 -9.11 -8.88 19.15
N LEU A 485 -9.44 -7.67 18.70
CA LEU A 485 -9.86 -7.39 17.32
C LEU A 485 -9.08 -6.23 16.71
N ALA A 486 -8.97 -6.27 15.38
CA ALA A 486 -8.65 -5.11 14.57
C ALA A 486 -9.80 -4.81 13.61
N ALA A 487 -10.13 -3.54 13.44
CA ALA A 487 -11.18 -3.08 12.53
C ALA A 487 -10.70 -1.91 11.67
N LEU A 488 -11.31 -1.76 10.50
CA LEU A 488 -11.21 -0.56 9.69
C LEU A 488 -12.44 0.33 9.89
N SER A 489 -12.18 1.63 9.92
CA SER A 489 -13.15 2.69 9.70
C SER A 489 -12.87 3.29 8.33
N ALA A 490 -13.81 3.14 7.39
CA ALA A 490 -13.70 3.52 5.99
C ALA A 490 -14.90 4.38 5.61
N SER A 491 -14.69 5.53 4.97
CA SER A 491 -15.79 6.07 4.17
C SER A 491 -16.00 5.23 2.92
N TYR A 492 -17.26 5.13 2.56
CA TYR A 492 -17.85 4.21 1.61
C TYR A 492 -17.11 4.11 0.25
N VAL A 493 -16.98 2.87 -0.26
CA VAL A 493 -16.71 2.58 -1.68
C VAL A 493 -18.02 2.16 -2.32
N ASN A 494 -18.62 3.03 -3.12
CA ASN A 494 -19.77 2.63 -3.93
C ASN A 494 -19.37 1.49 -4.88
N PHE A 495 -20.31 0.59 -5.20
CA PHE A 495 -20.23 -0.32 -6.34
C PHE A 495 -20.03 0.39 -7.71
N ASP A 496 -20.12 1.73 -7.75
CA ASP A 496 -19.88 2.58 -8.93
C ASP A 496 -18.45 3.15 -9.02
N GLY A 497 -17.57 2.88 -8.04
CA GLY A 497 -16.15 3.22 -8.10
C GLY A 497 -15.77 4.67 -7.77
N VAL A 498 -16.67 5.47 -7.19
CA VAL A 498 -16.31 6.79 -6.65
C VAL A 498 -15.82 6.65 -5.21
N VAL A 499 -14.57 7.06 -4.96
CA VAL A 499 -13.92 7.04 -3.64
C VAL A 499 -14.04 8.42 -3.01
N GLU A 500 -14.76 8.57 -1.90
CA GLU A 500 -14.90 9.86 -1.20
C GLU A 500 -14.05 9.98 0.08
N SER A 501 -13.63 8.86 0.69
CA SER A 501 -12.59 8.81 1.74
C SER A 501 -12.20 7.35 2.01
N ILE A 502 -10.96 7.08 2.41
CA ILE A 502 -10.36 5.73 2.50
C ILE A 502 -9.73 5.53 3.89
N PRO A 503 -9.75 4.31 4.48
CA PRO A 503 -9.20 4.08 5.81
C PRO A 503 -7.74 4.50 5.89
N LYS A 504 -7.45 5.47 6.75
CA LYS A 504 -6.08 5.84 7.14
C LYS A 504 -5.70 5.35 8.54
N GLN A 505 -6.62 4.67 9.21
CA GLN A 505 -6.47 4.19 10.56
C GLN A 505 -6.98 2.76 10.69
N ILE A 506 -6.27 1.99 11.53
CA ILE A 506 -6.68 0.69 12.04
C ILE A 506 -7.08 0.89 13.49
N ASP A 507 -8.24 0.37 13.84
CA ASP A 507 -8.78 0.42 15.18
C ASP A 507 -8.49 -0.91 15.87
N ILE A 508 -7.60 -0.89 16.87
CA ILE A 508 -7.35 -2.06 17.72
C ILE A 508 -8.29 -1.99 18.92
N LEU A 509 -9.07 -3.05 19.10
CA LEU A 509 -10.03 -3.19 20.18
C LEU A 509 -9.55 -4.29 21.11
N LEU A 510 -9.05 -3.88 22.28
CA LEU A 510 -8.79 -4.80 23.36
C LEU A 510 -10.11 -5.08 24.08
N MET A 511 -10.46 -6.35 24.23
CA MET A 511 -11.81 -6.76 24.59
C MET A 511 -11.91 -7.22 26.05
N ASN A 512 -13.13 -7.15 26.61
CA ASN A 512 -13.48 -7.83 27.84
C ASN A 512 -14.21 -9.15 27.51
N ALA A 513 -14.18 -10.10 28.45
CA ALA A 513 -14.91 -11.37 28.35
C ALA A 513 -16.44 -11.19 28.23
N ASP A 514 -16.99 -10.04 28.62
CA ASP A 514 -18.41 -9.71 28.43
C ASP A 514 -18.73 -9.10 27.06
N GLY A 515 -17.74 -9.05 26.17
CA GLY A 515 -17.87 -8.61 24.78
C GLY A 515 -17.85 -7.09 24.63
N THR A 516 -17.73 -6.34 25.74
CA THR A 516 -17.52 -4.90 25.69
C THR A 516 -16.06 -4.58 25.42
N MET A 517 -15.80 -3.41 24.84
CA MET A 517 -14.43 -2.95 24.61
C MET A 517 -13.80 -2.43 25.91
N LYS A 518 -12.60 -2.92 26.22
CA LYS A 518 -11.78 -2.54 27.37
C LYS A 518 -10.92 -1.32 27.05
N GLN A 519 -10.31 -1.33 25.87
CA GLN A 519 -9.44 -0.26 25.42
C GLN A 519 -9.47 -0.16 23.89
N PHE A 520 -9.45 1.08 23.41
CA PHE A 520 -9.33 1.42 22.00
C PHE A 520 -7.95 1.98 21.71
N VAL A 521 -7.31 1.50 20.63
CA VAL A 521 -6.02 2.01 20.18
C VAL A 521 -6.02 2.17 18.66
N GLY A 522 -6.06 3.42 18.21
CA GLY A 522 -5.86 3.76 16.80
C GLY A 522 -4.40 3.65 16.36
N ILE A 523 -4.15 3.00 15.23
CA ILE A 523 -2.85 2.92 14.55
C ILE A 523 -2.99 3.56 13.15
N GLY A 524 -2.17 4.56 12.83
CA GLY A 524 -2.22 5.31 11.56
C GLY A 524 -0.94 6.11 11.30
N ASP A 525 -0.86 6.92 10.22
CA ASP A 525 0.33 7.78 10.01
C ASP A 525 0.51 8.77 11.17
N GLY A 526 1.71 8.78 11.77
CA GLY A 526 2.01 9.59 12.95
C GLY A 526 1.30 9.18 14.25
N LEU A 527 0.42 8.18 14.22
CA LEU A 527 -0.33 7.68 15.39
C LEU A 527 0.17 6.30 15.80
N ASN A 528 0.73 6.21 17.02
CA ASN A 528 1.18 4.97 17.64
C ASN A 528 2.10 4.08 16.75
N GLY A 529 2.87 4.70 15.84
CA GLY A 529 3.87 4.01 15.00
C GLY A 529 3.31 3.29 13.77
N GLY A 530 2.13 3.70 13.26
CA GLY A 530 1.41 3.02 12.19
C GLY A 530 2.05 3.01 10.79
N PRO A 531 1.30 2.61 9.75
CA PRO A 531 1.81 2.13 8.45
C PRO A 531 2.58 3.14 7.57
N ASN A 532 2.85 4.35 8.06
CA ASN A 532 3.48 5.46 7.33
C ASN A 532 2.80 5.71 5.98
N LEU A 533 1.50 5.98 6.00
CA LEU A 533 0.70 6.28 4.81
C LEU A 533 1.17 7.61 4.18
N VAL A 534 1.36 7.64 2.87
CA VAL A 534 1.54 8.87 2.07
C VAL A 534 0.20 9.28 1.47
N ASP A 535 0.04 10.55 1.12
CA ASP A 535 -1.22 11.25 0.84
C ASP A 535 -2.42 10.40 0.38
N ASN A 536 -2.30 9.67 -0.74
CA ASN A 536 -3.38 8.89 -1.35
C ASN A 536 -3.41 7.42 -0.93
N ASP A 537 -2.66 6.98 0.09
CA ASP A 537 -2.70 5.59 0.54
C ASP A 537 -3.99 5.28 1.31
N ALA A 538 -4.67 4.21 0.89
CA ALA A 538 -5.79 3.54 1.54
C ALA A 538 -5.35 2.22 2.16
N ILE A 539 -5.90 1.85 3.31
CA ILE A 539 -5.88 0.46 3.76
C ILE A 539 -7.11 -0.24 3.17
N TRP A 540 -6.90 -1.20 2.27
CA TRP A 540 -7.99 -1.89 1.57
C TRP A 540 -8.50 -3.11 2.33
N ASP A 541 -7.59 -3.83 2.97
CA ASP A 541 -7.91 -5.04 3.71
C ASP A 541 -6.89 -5.32 4.81
N LEU A 542 -7.29 -6.10 5.81
CA LEU A 542 -6.43 -6.52 6.91
C LEU A 542 -6.75 -7.93 7.40
N THR A 543 -5.75 -8.60 7.94
CA THR A 543 -5.90 -9.91 8.59
C THR A 543 -4.83 -10.09 9.66
N SER A 544 -5.00 -11.07 10.56
CA SER A 544 -3.92 -11.47 11.48
C SER A 544 -2.74 -12.05 10.69
N ALA A 545 -1.51 -11.68 11.05
CA ALA A 545 -0.29 -12.27 10.51
C ALA A 545 0.22 -13.46 11.37
N GLY A 546 -0.46 -13.79 12.46
CA GLY A 546 0.11 -14.59 13.55
C GLY A 546 1.21 -13.82 14.29
N ASP A 547 1.92 -14.48 15.20
CA ASP A 547 3.07 -13.89 15.93
C ASP A 547 4.33 -13.99 15.05
N VAL A 548 4.56 -12.98 14.22
CA VAL A 548 5.64 -13.02 13.21
C VAL A 548 7.01 -12.79 13.84
N ASP A 549 7.07 -12.05 14.95
CA ASP A 549 8.32 -11.69 15.63
C ASP A 549 8.63 -12.53 16.89
N ALA A 550 7.77 -13.51 17.17
CA ALA A 550 7.88 -14.49 18.24
C ALA A 550 7.95 -13.86 19.64
N ASP A 551 7.23 -12.76 19.86
CA ASP A 551 7.13 -12.09 21.17
C ASP A 551 5.91 -12.51 21.99
N GLY A 552 5.06 -13.38 21.44
CA GLY A 552 3.83 -13.88 22.05
C GLY A 552 2.63 -12.97 21.84
N VAL A 553 2.73 -11.93 21.01
CA VAL A 553 1.64 -11.08 20.58
C VAL A 553 1.31 -11.39 19.13
N GLU A 554 0.02 -11.48 18.80
CA GLU A 554 -0.40 -11.63 17.41
C GLU A 554 -0.25 -10.30 16.63
N ASP A 555 0.21 -10.42 15.39
CA ASP A 555 0.55 -9.29 14.54
C ASP A 555 -0.48 -9.12 13.40
N LEU A 556 -0.34 -8.04 12.63
CA LEU A 556 -1.25 -7.69 11.55
C LEU A 556 -0.58 -7.71 10.19
N ALA A 557 -1.34 -8.08 9.16
CA ALA A 557 -0.98 -7.85 7.77
C ALA A 557 -2.03 -6.98 7.09
N LEU A 558 -1.58 -6.12 6.18
CA LEU A 558 -2.37 -5.05 5.56
C LEU A 558 -2.11 -4.96 4.08
N ILE A 559 -3.16 -4.82 3.29
CA ILE A 559 -3.05 -4.28 1.94
C ILE A 559 -3.21 -2.77 2.01
N ILE A 560 -2.21 -2.07 1.47
CA ILE A 560 -2.27 -0.63 1.27
C ILE A 560 -2.22 -0.36 -0.23
N GLY A 561 -3.14 0.44 -0.76
CA GLY A 561 -3.14 0.81 -2.17
C GLY A 561 -3.40 2.29 -2.36
N ASP A 562 -3.20 2.77 -3.58
CA ASP A 562 -3.49 4.16 -3.91
C ASP A 562 -5.00 4.35 -4.15
N ALA A 563 -5.64 5.24 -3.39
CA ALA A 563 -7.04 5.61 -3.48
C ALA A 563 -7.45 6.12 -4.86
N THR A 564 -6.50 6.68 -5.62
CA THR A 564 -6.77 7.20 -6.97
C THR A 564 -6.93 6.09 -8.00
N GLY A 565 -6.56 4.84 -7.66
CA GLY A 565 -6.58 3.74 -8.60
C GLY A 565 -5.56 3.90 -9.74
N GLU A 566 -4.52 4.72 -9.55
CA GLU A 566 -3.38 4.85 -10.47
C GLU A 566 -2.05 4.25 -9.92
N GLY A 567 -1.94 4.08 -8.60
CA GLY A 567 -0.74 3.55 -7.92
C GLY A 567 -0.75 2.05 -7.62
N SER A 568 0.45 1.49 -7.41
CA SER A 568 0.63 0.07 -7.05
C SER A 568 0.25 -0.20 -5.59
N SER A 569 -0.41 -1.33 -5.31
CA SER A 569 -0.63 -1.78 -3.93
C SER A 569 0.68 -2.31 -3.30
N ARG A 570 0.78 -2.19 -1.98
CA ARG A 570 1.84 -2.74 -1.14
C ARG A 570 1.25 -3.55 0.00
N LEU A 571 1.99 -4.55 0.44
CA LEU A 571 1.65 -5.39 1.59
C LEU A 571 2.55 -4.96 2.74
N GLN A 572 1.96 -4.73 3.90
CA GLN A 572 2.69 -4.42 5.12
C GLN A 572 2.33 -5.41 6.23
N VAL A 573 3.32 -5.73 7.06
CA VAL A 573 3.14 -6.45 8.31
C VAL A 573 3.45 -5.51 9.46
N ILE A 574 2.56 -5.42 10.43
CA ILE A 574 2.70 -4.62 11.63
C ILE A 574 2.83 -5.57 12.82
N ALA A 575 4.02 -5.60 13.41
CA ALA A 575 4.19 -6.26 14.69
C ALA A 575 3.55 -5.40 15.78
N LEU A 576 2.74 -6.00 16.66
CA LEU A 576 2.03 -5.29 17.71
C LEU A 576 2.79 -5.35 19.04
N THR A 577 2.36 -4.51 19.97
CA THR A 577 2.74 -4.56 21.37
C THR A 577 1.55 -5.08 22.17
N PRO A 578 1.75 -5.57 23.42
CA PRO A 578 0.62 -5.97 24.27
C PRO A 578 -0.37 -4.85 24.63
N GLN A 579 -0.05 -3.61 24.25
CA GLN A 579 -0.94 -2.46 24.41
C GLN A 579 -1.68 -2.11 23.11
N GLY A 580 -1.62 -2.95 22.07
CA GLY A 580 -2.27 -2.72 20.78
C GLY A 580 -1.63 -1.59 19.96
N ARG A 581 -0.36 -1.22 20.22
CA ARG A 581 0.39 -0.23 19.41
C ARG A 581 1.32 -0.93 18.44
N ALA A 582 1.64 -0.27 17.32
CA ALA A 582 2.65 -0.78 16.40
C ALA A 582 4.05 -0.75 17.06
N LYS A 583 4.68 -1.91 17.12
CA LYS A 583 6.07 -2.13 17.54
C LYS A 583 7.03 -1.94 16.37
N SER A 584 6.68 -2.50 15.22
CA SER A 584 7.40 -2.31 13.96
C SER A 584 6.47 -2.48 12.77
N VAL A 585 6.76 -1.75 11.70
CA VAL A 585 6.07 -1.85 10.42
C VAL A 585 7.08 -2.29 9.38
N GLN A 586 6.76 -3.35 8.65
CA GLN A 586 7.57 -3.86 7.55
C GLN A 586 6.74 -3.85 6.27
N GLN A 587 7.26 -3.22 5.23
CA GLN A 587 6.74 -3.39 3.87
C GLN A 587 7.39 -4.60 3.21
N LEU A 588 6.55 -5.47 2.67
CA LEU A 588 6.94 -6.64 1.88
C LEU A 588 7.11 -6.24 0.41
N SER A 589 8.20 -6.69 -0.19
CA SER A 589 8.49 -6.45 -1.61
C SER A 589 7.62 -7.38 -2.45
N MET A 590 6.77 -6.81 -3.30
CA MET A 590 5.99 -7.55 -4.28
C MET A 590 6.55 -7.36 -5.68
N SER A 591 6.46 -8.39 -6.51
CA SER A 591 6.87 -8.31 -7.91
C SER A 591 5.81 -7.57 -8.73
N ASP A 592 6.09 -6.31 -9.06
CA ASP A 592 5.38 -5.44 -9.99
C ASP A 592 3.94 -5.00 -9.62
N SER A 593 3.55 -3.89 -10.25
CA SER A 593 2.38 -3.02 -10.02
C SER A 593 1.02 -3.70 -10.12
N ALA A 594 0.54 -4.29 -9.02
CA ALA A 594 -0.79 -4.87 -8.94
C ALA A 594 -1.71 -4.09 -7.99
N TYR A 595 -3.00 -4.05 -8.35
CA TYR A 595 -4.09 -3.74 -7.41
C TYR A 595 -4.39 -4.98 -6.61
N LEU A 596 -4.16 -4.93 -5.30
CA LEU A 596 -4.57 -5.97 -4.37
C LEU A 596 -5.91 -5.59 -3.74
N SER A 597 -6.81 -6.56 -3.57
CA SER A 597 -8.17 -6.29 -3.06
C SER A 597 -8.60 -7.17 -1.90
N SER A 598 -7.90 -8.28 -1.64
CA SER A 598 -8.23 -9.19 -0.55
C SER A 598 -6.98 -9.82 0.04
N LEU A 599 -6.99 -10.01 1.36
CA LEU A 599 -5.91 -10.58 2.15
C LEU A 599 -6.49 -11.54 3.19
N THR A 600 -5.89 -12.72 3.30
CA THR A 600 -6.33 -13.72 4.29
C THR A 600 -5.15 -14.46 4.91
N ASN A 601 -5.32 -14.86 6.16
CA ASN A 601 -4.43 -15.77 6.87
C ASN A 601 -4.87 -17.21 6.62
N LEU A 602 -3.99 -18.01 6.02
CA LEU A 602 -4.25 -19.42 5.72
C LEU A 602 -3.83 -20.38 6.84
N GLY A 603 -3.18 -19.87 7.90
CA GLY A 603 -2.54 -20.67 8.94
C GLY A 603 -1.26 -21.32 8.43
N ASP A 604 -0.84 -22.40 9.09
CA ASP A 604 0.34 -23.21 8.69
C ASP A 604 -0.07 -24.32 7.71
N THR A 605 -0.20 -23.94 6.46
CA THR A 605 -0.65 -24.79 5.35
C THR A 605 0.37 -25.84 4.93
N ASN A 606 1.67 -25.60 5.19
CA ASN A 606 2.74 -26.50 4.81
C ASN A 606 3.32 -27.30 6.00
N ASN A 607 2.80 -27.09 7.22
CA ASN A 607 3.22 -27.70 8.48
C ASN A 607 4.69 -27.42 8.83
N ASP A 608 5.22 -26.25 8.49
CA ASP A 608 6.58 -25.83 8.86
C ASP A 608 6.63 -25.02 10.17
N GLY A 609 5.47 -24.81 10.80
CA GLY A 609 5.29 -24.09 12.05
C GLY A 609 5.15 -22.59 11.88
N LYS A 610 4.91 -22.10 10.67
CA LYS A 610 4.77 -20.66 10.36
C LYS A 610 3.43 -20.37 9.70
N THR A 611 3.03 -19.10 9.78
CA THR A 611 1.81 -18.61 9.14
C THR A 611 2.02 -18.34 7.65
N GLU A 612 1.08 -18.78 6.82
CA GLU A 612 0.92 -18.34 5.45
C GLU A 612 -0.16 -17.25 5.30
N LEU A 613 0.16 -16.25 4.49
CA LEU A 613 -0.78 -15.26 4.00
C LEU A 613 -1.06 -15.47 2.53
N ALA A 614 -2.28 -15.16 2.10
CA ALA A 614 -2.65 -15.14 0.69
C ALA A 614 -3.36 -13.84 0.32
N TRP A 615 -3.12 -13.35 -0.90
CA TRP A 615 -3.77 -12.15 -1.40
C TRP A 615 -4.15 -12.22 -2.88
N GLY A 616 -5.25 -11.56 -3.22
CA GLY A 616 -5.80 -11.53 -4.57
C GLY A 616 -5.42 -10.28 -5.37
N MET A 617 -5.03 -10.50 -6.64
CA MET A 617 -4.85 -9.50 -7.69
C MET A 617 -5.94 -9.68 -8.76
N PRO A 618 -7.14 -9.07 -8.62
CA PRO A 618 -8.24 -9.32 -9.55
C PRO A 618 -7.99 -8.78 -10.99
N LEU A 619 -7.06 -7.82 -11.17
CA LEU A 619 -6.89 -7.07 -12.43
C LEU A 619 -5.46 -7.10 -13.02
N ASN A 620 -4.70 -8.19 -12.83
CA ASN A 620 -3.35 -8.26 -13.40
C ASN A 620 -3.41 -8.34 -14.94
N GLY A 621 -2.84 -7.34 -15.64
CA GLY A 621 -2.92 -7.17 -17.11
C GLY A 621 -3.84 -6.04 -17.58
N GLY A 622 -4.50 -5.31 -16.66
CA GLY A 622 -5.38 -4.18 -16.96
C GLY A 622 -6.79 -4.58 -17.41
N PHE A 623 -7.69 -3.60 -17.51
CA PHE A 623 -9.13 -3.80 -17.78
C PHE A 623 -9.48 -4.61 -19.05
N ASN A 624 -8.54 -4.68 -20.01
CA ASN A 624 -8.77 -5.33 -21.30
C ASN A 624 -8.29 -6.80 -21.34
N ALA A 625 -7.63 -7.30 -20.29
CA ALA A 625 -7.16 -8.68 -20.19
C ALA A 625 -7.01 -9.13 -18.72
N PRO A 626 -8.09 -9.12 -17.91
CA PRO A 626 -8.01 -9.45 -16.50
C PRO A 626 -7.57 -10.90 -16.32
N ARG A 627 -6.41 -11.09 -15.69
CA ARG A 627 -5.97 -12.39 -15.17
C ARG A 627 -5.92 -12.24 -13.66
N GLY A 628 -6.86 -12.86 -12.96
CA GLY A 628 -6.80 -12.96 -11.50
C GLY A 628 -5.52 -13.69 -11.10
N ILE A 629 -4.70 -13.14 -10.22
CA ILE A 629 -3.55 -13.84 -9.63
C ILE A 629 -3.79 -13.95 -8.13
N LEU A 630 -3.58 -15.14 -7.57
CA LEU A 630 -3.49 -15.34 -6.12
C LEU A 630 -2.03 -15.61 -5.81
N GLU A 631 -1.45 -14.84 -4.91
CA GLU A 631 -0.09 -15.09 -4.41
C GLU A 631 -0.17 -15.53 -2.95
N ILE A 632 0.73 -16.42 -2.56
CA ILE A 632 0.84 -16.96 -1.20
C ILE A 632 2.26 -16.70 -0.72
N LEU A 633 2.37 -16.29 0.54
CA LEU A 633 3.62 -16.02 1.23
C LEU A 633 3.66 -16.73 2.57
N THR A 634 4.71 -17.51 2.80
CA THR A 634 5.08 -17.97 4.14
C THR A 634 5.87 -16.88 4.85
N LEU A 635 5.43 -16.50 6.05
CA LEU A 635 6.14 -15.54 6.89
C LEU A 635 7.19 -16.28 7.73
N GLU A 636 8.49 -16.01 7.55
CA GLU A 636 9.51 -16.63 8.41
C GLU A 636 9.76 -15.86 9.70
N ASN A 637 9.85 -16.59 10.82
CA ASN A 637 10.34 -16.08 12.10
C ASN A 637 11.66 -15.30 11.93
N ALA A 638 11.66 -14.01 12.25
CA ALA A 638 12.90 -13.26 12.43
C ALA A 638 13.56 -13.70 13.74
N THR A 639 14.42 -14.71 13.69
CA THR A 639 15.39 -14.86 14.78
C THR A 639 16.39 -13.71 14.71
N ILE A 640 16.28 -12.74 15.63
CA ILE A 640 17.34 -11.76 15.90
C ILE A 640 18.54 -12.53 16.47
N ARG A 641 19.39 -13.10 15.60
CA ARG A 641 20.69 -13.60 16.01
C ARG A 641 21.68 -12.45 16.01
N SER A 642 21.96 -11.92 17.19
CA SER A 642 23.21 -11.21 17.41
C SER A 642 24.39 -12.15 17.12
N ALA A 643 25.42 -11.61 16.44
CA ALA A 643 26.76 -12.16 16.19
C ALA A 643 27.02 -12.89 14.85
N ARG A 644 27.78 -12.17 14.01
CA ARG A 644 28.72 -12.57 12.93
C ARG A 644 28.67 -14.02 12.43
N PRO A 645 28.32 -14.25 11.15
CA PRO A 645 28.65 -15.50 10.48
C PRO A 645 30.06 -15.45 9.89
N ALA A 646 30.85 -16.47 10.22
CA ALA A 646 32.09 -16.82 9.53
C ALA A 646 31.78 -17.31 8.10
N VAL A 647 32.67 -16.99 7.16
CA VAL A 647 32.61 -17.38 5.75
C VAL A 647 32.87 -18.88 5.58
N PRO A 648 32.00 -19.65 4.91
CA PRO A 648 32.38 -20.90 4.27
C PRO A 648 32.34 -20.75 2.74
N SER A 649 33.49 -20.97 2.13
CA SER A 649 33.71 -21.05 0.68
C SER A 649 32.87 -22.16 0.02
N PHE A 650 32.16 -21.84 -1.06
CA PHE A 650 31.60 -22.86 -1.97
C PHE A 650 32.47 -23.03 -3.22
N ASP A 651 32.85 -24.28 -3.43
CA ASP A 651 33.68 -24.79 -4.52
C ASP A 651 32.85 -25.00 -5.80
N ARG A 652 33.46 -24.74 -6.97
CA ARG A 652 32.80 -24.82 -8.29
C ARG A 652 32.82 -26.26 -8.81
N THR A 653 31.67 -26.77 -9.24
CA THR A 653 31.65 -27.73 -10.36
C THR A 653 30.36 -27.64 -11.18
N ILE A 654 30.50 -27.18 -12.43
CA ILE A 654 29.49 -27.19 -13.48
C ILE A 654 29.61 -28.52 -14.23
N THR A 655 28.50 -29.25 -14.40
CA THR A 655 28.42 -30.31 -15.44
C THR A 655 27.20 -30.06 -16.32
N ARG A 656 27.43 -30.09 -17.63
CA ARG A 656 26.53 -29.70 -18.72
C ARG A 656 26.15 -30.95 -19.52
N THR A 657 24.87 -31.18 -19.82
CA THR A 657 24.44 -32.11 -20.88
C THR A 657 23.26 -31.56 -21.70
N ARG A 658 23.32 -31.81 -23.01
CA ARG A 658 22.49 -31.28 -24.11
C ARG A 658 21.22 -32.13 -24.38
N ASN A 659 20.08 -31.44 -24.59
CA ASN A 659 18.97 -31.59 -25.56
C ASN A 659 18.77 -32.89 -26.40
N PRO A 660 17.53 -33.26 -26.82
CA PRO A 660 16.74 -32.46 -27.78
C PRO A 660 15.19 -32.46 -27.69
N ARG A 661 14.60 -31.46 -28.37
CA ARG A 661 13.16 -31.14 -28.58
C ARG A 661 12.32 -32.27 -29.22
N PRO A 662 10.98 -32.21 -29.10
CA PRO A 662 10.06 -32.64 -30.15
C PRO A 662 9.27 -31.47 -30.78
N GLN A 663 9.11 -31.52 -32.11
CA GLN A 663 8.11 -30.79 -32.89
C GLN A 663 6.79 -31.57 -32.91
N ILE A 664 5.64 -30.89 -32.89
CA ILE A 664 4.36 -31.42 -33.37
C ILE A 664 3.69 -30.37 -34.27
N SER A 665 3.16 -30.85 -35.40
CA SER A 665 2.60 -30.14 -36.55
C SER A 665 1.11 -29.81 -36.40
N TRP A 666 0.67 -28.72 -37.03
CA TRP A 666 -0.73 -28.30 -37.17
C TRP A 666 -1.41 -29.03 -38.34
N SER A 667 -2.57 -29.65 -38.09
CA SER A 667 -3.55 -29.97 -39.14
C SER A 667 -4.97 -30.04 -38.57
N ASP A 668 -5.85 -29.30 -39.26
CA ASP A 668 -7.31 -29.42 -39.38
C ASP A 668 -8.21 -28.71 -38.34
N VAL A 669 -8.80 -27.63 -38.84
CA VAL A 669 -9.96 -26.90 -38.31
C VAL A 669 -11.20 -27.78 -38.47
N ALA A 670 -11.89 -28.05 -37.37
CA ALA A 670 -13.31 -28.39 -37.36
C ALA A 670 -14.00 -27.60 -36.22
N THR A 671 -15.12 -27.01 -36.58
CA THR A 671 -16.03 -26.17 -35.81
C THR A 671 -16.64 -26.91 -34.61
N GLU A 672 -16.90 -26.14 -33.53
CA GLU A 672 -17.52 -26.57 -32.26
C GLU A 672 -16.68 -27.54 -31.41
N SER A 673 -15.93 -27.04 -30.44
CA SER A 673 -15.31 -27.88 -29.39
C SER A 673 -14.99 -27.06 -28.14
N ASN A 674 -15.48 -27.57 -27.00
CA ASN A 674 -15.07 -27.23 -25.64
C ASN A 674 -13.56 -27.46 -25.48
N TYR A 675 -12.86 -26.60 -24.72
CA TYR A 675 -11.46 -26.80 -24.37
C TYR A 675 -11.28 -26.78 -22.85
N GLU A 676 -10.85 -27.92 -22.29
CA GLU A 676 -10.28 -28.06 -20.95
C GLU A 676 -8.81 -27.63 -20.96
N VAL A 677 -8.34 -26.99 -19.88
CA VAL A 677 -6.92 -26.64 -19.69
C VAL A 677 -6.48 -27.05 -18.28
N TRP A 678 -5.30 -27.69 -18.20
CA TRP A 678 -4.68 -28.22 -16.99
C TRP A 678 -3.48 -27.35 -16.57
N ILE A 679 -3.27 -27.15 -15.26
CA ILE A 679 -2.08 -26.49 -14.70
C ILE A 679 -1.22 -27.51 -13.94
N ARG A 680 0.10 -27.47 -14.18
CA ARG A 680 1.14 -28.25 -13.49
C ARG A 680 2.34 -27.34 -13.22
N ASN A 681 2.76 -27.24 -11.96
CA ASN A 681 4.07 -26.74 -11.55
C ASN A 681 4.94 -27.96 -11.18
N GLU A 682 6.20 -28.03 -11.64
CA GLU A 682 7.05 -29.21 -11.45
C GLU A 682 7.74 -29.27 -10.07
N ASP A 683 7.73 -28.19 -9.27
CA ASP A 683 8.47 -28.15 -7.99
C ASP A 683 7.64 -27.82 -6.73
N THR A 684 6.49 -27.12 -6.81
CA THR A 684 5.80 -26.61 -5.59
C THR A 684 4.29 -26.84 -5.47
N GLY A 685 3.62 -27.46 -6.46
CA GLY A 685 2.19 -27.82 -6.44
C GLY A 685 1.26 -27.08 -5.45
N VAL A 686 0.62 -25.98 -5.87
CA VAL A 686 -0.56 -25.37 -5.22
C VAL A 686 -1.42 -24.68 -6.28
N VAL A 687 -2.76 -24.76 -6.19
CA VAL A 687 -3.74 -23.88 -6.87
C VAL A 687 -5.08 -23.75 -6.10
N LEU A 688 -5.47 -22.50 -5.78
CA LEU A 688 -6.86 -22.02 -5.54
C LEU A 688 -7.30 -21.16 -6.75
N VAL A 689 -8.60 -21.05 -7.05
CA VAL A 689 -9.14 -20.46 -8.30
C VAL A 689 -9.68 -19.05 -8.09
N SER A 690 -9.25 -18.08 -8.91
CA SER A 690 -9.88 -16.76 -9.09
C SER A 690 -10.17 -16.54 -10.59
N SER A 691 -11.35 -16.00 -10.90
CA SER A 691 -11.69 -15.50 -12.24
C SER A 691 -12.33 -14.13 -12.11
N ALA A 692 -11.84 -13.14 -12.87
CA ALA A 692 -12.49 -11.85 -13.05
C ALA A 692 -12.88 -11.67 -14.52
N ILE A 693 -14.16 -11.38 -14.78
CA ILE A 693 -14.63 -10.72 -16.02
C ILE A 693 -15.49 -9.53 -15.57
N VAL A 694 -15.08 -8.33 -15.97
CA VAL A 694 -15.70 -7.05 -15.59
C VAL A 694 -16.78 -6.63 -16.59
N ALA A 695 -17.87 -6.08 -16.05
CA ALA A 695 -18.90 -5.37 -16.78
C ALA A 695 -18.39 -4.01 -17.30
N VAL A 696 -18.60 -3.74 -18.59
CA VAL A 696 -18.20 -2.48 -19.26
C VAL A 696 -19.25 -1.40 -19.00
N ASN A 697 -18.87 -0.29 -18.36
CA ASN A 697 -19.57 0.98 -18.51
C ASN A 697 -18.98 1.73 -19.72
N SER A 698 -19.66 1.66 -20.87
CA SER A 698 -19.45 2.61 -21.96
C SER A 698 -20.52 3.69 -21.86
N TYR A 699 -20.17 4.82 -21.23
CA TYR A 699 -21.00 6.03 -21.30
C TYR A 699 -20.73 6.71 -22.65
N THR A 700 -21.60 6.49 -23.64
CA THR A 700 -21.67 7.37 -24.81
C THR A 700 -22.54 8.58 -24.46
N PRO A 701 -22.03 9.81 -24.53
CA PRO A 701 -22.88 10.99 -24.41
C PRO A 701 -23.67 11.11 -25.73
N THR A 702 -24.96 10.87 -25.71
CA THR A 702 -25.85 11.36 -26.76
C THR A 702 -26.51 12.64 -26.27
N MET A 703 -26.08 13.76 -26.85
CA MET A 703 -26.89 14.97 -26.97
C MET A 703 -28.24 14.62 -27.60
N ASP A 704 -29.33 14.96 -26.92
CA ASP A 704 -30.30 15.99 -27.36
C ASP A 704 -31.17 16.45 -26.17
#